data_AF-A0A367ZMN2-F1
#
_entry.id   AF-A0A367ZMN2-F1
#
_cell.length_a   1.000
_cell.length_b   1.000
_cell.length_c   1.000
_cell.angle_alpha   90.00
_cell.angle_beta   90.00
_cell.angle_gamma   90.00
#
_symmetry.space_group_name_H-M   'P 1'
#
loop_
_entity.id
_entity.type
_entity.pdbx_description
1 polymer ?
#
loop_
_entity_poly.entity_id
_entity_poly.type
_entity_poly.pdbx_seq_one_letter_code
_entity_poly.pdbx_strand_id
1 'polypeptide(L)'
;MNNVSPHRVTRVSFQERLRRDIVRVLRGRRPASSSRRAAPPPASVPGRGPRALLLWLGLILLVGLWGCENEQKIQRGVVSGYVLDTYGHRVVGARVTSHRSLYEAVTGQDGRFAFTSLDAGTHRLLVERAGYLSASRTITLEFGQVLPSVDFRLTPLPDRLSWQVFRRERTAVTIDVTSVEPMRCTITYQGEHLPAIRTPPSELGLEHRFVLSPLIPDIAYRLEVWGETADGRRYAAASGTFRPLPTGDEPGPPPAPEAVAVVQTRDGPRLTWSYTGTDPLRGFRIYRGIEDQPLTLWRDETFVFGAERSVVDEFASPGVRLRFALEAVDLDDNVSSRTAEVTIFPAGALTGDVTWRAAWSPIDLSGDLEVGAGRVFTIEPGVTVRVSPTDLAQRGYDPNTVEIVVDGVLRAGATDSAPVRFLSSSSQPGRTDWMGLRLRTPAGPWVSELIGLEVNNARAGVLINAPGLFTSDLTVRRCETGVLVQGASGTVLDGLSCQDCQTGLAAEGTTDCRVAGVTVRGGETGIRLRGNQRFTLRRFDVRGALDTGLRLEDTASASVRAGVVAASRLGVSVKGGRADVQFLTVDAPAGVLIDGGDQPDLRNCILVNRTAPGTGIGLEERIAGRAYPWNNIFGFALVTKNCTQEGAPILNTDPLFIGGTGETYDYRLQDGSVLKRAADNGGEMGAYGWTED
;
A
#
# COMPACT_ATOMS: atom_id res chain seq x y z
N MET A 1 63.27 30.03 -21.63
CA MET A 1 62.41 30.34 -20.45
C MET A 1 61.73 29.05 -20.00
N ASN A 2 61.33 28.94 -18.74
CA ASN A 2 61.08 27.65 -18.08
C ASN A 2 59.75 27.01 -18.54
N ASN A 3 59.55 25.69 -18.75
CA ASN A 3 60.23 24.41 -18.40
C ASN A 3 59.54 23.61 -17.26
N VAL A 4 59.60 22.27 -17.39
CA VAL A 4 59.19 21.18 -16.48
C VAL A 4 57.70 20.78 -16.48
N SER A 5 57.46 19.47 -16.34
CA SER A 5 56.16 18.79 -16.45
C SER A 5 55.70 18.17 -15.10
N PRO A 6 55.17 16.91 -14.96
CA PRO A 6 53.99 16.70 -14.12
C PRO A 6 54.28 16.03 -12.76
N HIS A 7 53.28 16.06 -11.86
CA HIS A 7 53.23 15.19 -10.69
C HIS A 7 51.89 14.46 -10.51
N ARG A 8 51.90 13.53 -9.54
CA ARG A 8 51.14 12.26 -9.43
C ARG A 8 50.79 12.07 -7.94
N VAL A 9 50.15 10.94 -7.56
CA VAL A 9 50.03 10.44 -6.16
C VAL A 9 48.93 11.20 -5.35
N THR A 10 48.00 10.62 -4.58
CA THR A 10 47.73 9.22 -4.12
C THR A 10 46.22 8.92 -3.98
N ARG A 11 45.86 7.64 -3.87
CA ARG A 11 44.68 7.20 -3.06
C ARG A 11 45.04 7.29 -1.56
N VAL A 12 44.16 7.84 -0.72
CA VAL A 12 44.11 7.60 0.74
C VAL A 12 42.65 7.39 1.16
N SER A 13 42.40 6.64 2.22
CA SER A 13 41.10 6.03 2.57
C SER A 13 40.13 6.91 3.36
N PHE A 14 38.84 6.55 3.29
CA PHE A 14 37.71 7.21 3.94
C PHE A 14 37.60 6.84 5.44
N GLN A 15 38.60 7.21 6.25
CA GLN A 15 38.69 6.81 7.68
C GLN A 15 38.97 7.94 8.69
N GLU A 16 39.26 9.18 8.27
CA GLU A 16 39.71 10.25 9.18
C GLU A 16 38.72 11.45 9.35
N ARG A 17 37.41 11.26 9.15
CA ARG A 17 36.42 12.36 9.26
C ARG A 17 35.21 12.13 10.19
N LEU A 18 35.38 11.39 11.28
CA LEU A 18 34.30 11.24 12.27
C LEU A 18 34.77 11.21 13.74
N ARG A 19 35.60 12.19 14.15
CA ARG A 19 35.99 12.36 15.57
C ARG A 19 36.36 13.81 15.98
N ARG A 20 35.39 14.74 15.90
CA ARG A 20 35.32 15.93 16.79
C ARG A 20 34.02 16.74 16.71
N ASP A 21 33.76 17.45 17.81
CA ASP A 21 32.96 18.68 17.99
C ASP A 21 31.43 18.68 17.76
N ILE A 22 30.68 18.47 18.86
CA ILE A 22 29.30 19.00 19.03
C ILE A 22 29.15 19.64 20.44
N VAL A 23 29.56 20.91 20.61
CA VAL A 23 29.17 21.74 21.78
C VAL A 23 29.02 23.24 21.40
N ARG A 24 27.77 23.68 21.17
CA ARG A 24 27.34 25.11 21.06
C ARG A 24 27.92 25.86 19.81
N VAL A 25 27.47 27.04 19.34
CA VAL A 25 26.76 28.19 19.94
C VAL A 25 25.76 28.88 18.96
N LEU A 26 24.47 28.97 19.36
CA LEU A 26 23.45 30.04 19.15
C LEU A 26 23.08 30.70 17.78
N ARG A 27 21.73 30.90 17.64
CA ARG A 27 20.94 32.02 17.02
C ARG A 27 20.70 32.08 15.49
N GLY A 28 19.42 32.05 15.06
CA GLY A 28 19.06 32.15 13.62
C GLY A 28 17.59 32.39 13.15
N ARG A 29 16.68 33.03 13.93
CA ARG A 29 15.35 33.59 13.52
C ARG A 29 14.16 32.66 13.08
N ARG A 30 12.94 33.17 13.36
CA ARG A 30 11.56 32.66 13.07
C ARG A 30 11.12 32.89 11.59
N PRO A 31 10.02 32.30 11.05
CA PRO A 31 8.57 32.58 11.35
C PRO A 31 7.80 31.32 11.85
N ALA A 32 6.57 31.28 12.43
CA ALA A 32 5.26 31.94 12.23
C ALA A 32 4.50 31.47 10.95
N SER A 33 3.19 31.18 10.91
CA SER A 33 2.09 30.96 11.89
C SER A 33 1.00 30.09 11.20
N SER A 34 -0.18 29.69 11.70
CA SER A 34 -1.06 29.95 12.87
C SER A 34 -1.95 28.67 13.07
N SER A 35 -3.12 28.55 13.74
CA SER A 35 -4.02 29.34 14.62
C SER A 35 -4.93 28.35 15.42
N ARG A 36 -5.82 28.81 16.31
CA ARG A 36 -6.96 28.04 16.86
C ARG A 36 -8.16 28.96 17.20
N ARG A 37 -9.39 28.43 17.16
CA ARG A 37 -10.64 29.10 17.60
C ARG A 37 -10.80 29.10 19.13
N ALA A 38 -11.65 29.99 19.65
CA ALA A 38 -12.05 30.09 21.05
C ALA A 38 -13.58 30.21 21.21
N ALA A 39 -14.08 29.96 22.43
CA ALA A 39 -15.45 30.19 22.89
C ALA A 39 -15.43 30.68 24.35
N PRO A 40 -16.46 31.39 24.87
CA PRO A 40 -16.18 32.54 25.75
C PRO A 40 -16.80 32.38 27.19
N PRO A 41 -17.24 33.42 27.95
CA PRO A 41 -16.68 33.63 29.29
C PRO A 41 -17.75 33.78 30.41
N PRO A 42 -17.34 34.22 31.62
CA PRO A 42 -18.14 35.20 32.36
C PRO A 42 -17.33 36.43 32.83
N ALA A 43 -18.07 37.49 33.21
CA ALA A 43 -17.59 38.77 33.72
C ALA A 43 -17.55 38.77 35.28
N SER A 44 -17.17 39.80 36.05
CA SER A 44 -16.58 41.14 35.84
C SER A 44 -16.06 41.66 37.20
N VAL A 45 -15.09 42.57 37.21
CA VAL A 45 -14.54 43.19 38.45
C VAL A 45 -15.05 44.63 38.63
N PRO A 46 -15.32 45.05 39.88
CA PRO A 46 -14.97 46.40 40.32
C PRO A 46 -14.13 46.37 41.60
N GLY A 47 -13.00 47.09 41.61
CA GLY A 47 -12.08 47.14 42.75
C GLY A 47 -12.23 48.37 43.65
N ARG A 48 -11.48 48.40 44.76
CA ARG A 48 -11.20 49.63 45.54
C ARG A 48 -9.76 49.65 46.06
N GLY A 49 -9.30 50.84 46.43
CA GLY A 49 -7.88 51.20 46.53
C GLY A 49 -7.11 50.71 47.77
N PRO A 50 -5.80 51.01 47.83
CA PRO A 50 -4.83 50.32 48.69
C PRO A 50 -4.56 51.04 50.03
N ARG A 51 -3.96 50.31 50.98
CA ARG A 51 -3.00 50.91 51.94
C ARG A 51 -1.98 49.91 52.47
N ALA A 52 -0.74 50.39 52.47
CA ALA A 52 0.47 49.93 53.12
C ALA A 52 0.38 48.72 54.08
N LEU A 53 1.06 47.64 53.68
CA LEU A 53 2.18 47.05 54.43
C LEU A 53 2.68 47.92 55.60
N LEU A 54 2.65 47.40 56.83
CA LEU A 54 3.77 47.41 57.80
C LEU A 54 3.35 46.79 59.16
N LEU A 55 4.28 46.02 59.74
CA LEU A 55 4.48 45.80 61.19
C LEU A 55 3.24 45.60 62.09
N TRP A 56 2.90 44.34 62.37
CA TRP A 56 2.63 43.89 63.75
C TRP A 56 3.03 42.42 63.90
N LEU A 57 4.23 42.20 64.46
CA LEU A 57 4.86 40.90 64.61
C LEU A 57 4.76 40.48 66.08
N GLY A 58 4.18 39.31 66.36
CA GLY A 58 4.24 38.68 67.69
C GLY A 58 3.11 39.02 68.69
N LEU A 59 1.86 38.58 68.41
CA LEU A 59 0.89 38.29 69.48
C LEU A 59 -0.16 37.21 69.10
N ILE A 60 0.28 36.11 68.47
CA ILE A 60 -0.54 34.88 68.34
C ILE A 60 0.19 33.75 69.05
N LEU A 61 0.12 33.79 70.37
CA LEU A 61 0.58 32.78 71.31
C LEU A 61 -0.49 32.77 72.42
N LEU A 62 -1.11 31.60 72.69
CA LEU A 62 -2.42 31.45 73.36
C LEU A 62 -3.56 32.14 72.57
N VAL A 63 -4.41 31.47 71.79
CA VAL A 63 -5.28 30.35 72.15
C VAL A 63 -5.38 29.38 70.96
N GLY A 64 -5.11 28.09 71.19
CA GLY A 64 -5.12 27.07 70.13
C GLY A 64 -5.07 25.62 70.62
N LEU A 65 -5.28 25.38 71.93
CA LEU A 65 -5.54 24.04 72.45
C LEU A 65 -7.01 23.71 72.20
N TRP A 66 -7.26 22.76 71.29
CA TRP A 66 -8.19 21.63 71.43
C TRP A 66 -8.06 20.80 70.15
N GLY A 67 -6.95 20.07 70.04
CA GLY A 67 -6.74 19.12 68.95
C GLY A 67 -7.62 17.89 69.15
N CYS A 68 -8.29 17.43 68.09
CA CYS A 68 -8.74 16.04 68.05
C CYS A 68 -7.51 15.16 67.80
N GLU A 69 -7.01 14.55 68.87
CA GLU A 69 -5.83 13.69 68.90
C GLU A 69 -6.10 12.33 68.21
N ASN A 70 -6.11 12.34 66.88
CA ASN A 70 -6.01 11.10 66.10
C ASN A 70 -4.52 10.69 66.03
N GLU A 71 -4.01 10.04 67.08
CA GLU A 71 -2.86 9.13 66.95
C GLU A 71 -3.26 7.95 66.04
N GLN A 72 -3.27 8.17 64.73
CA GLN A 72 -3.35 7.09 63.75
C GLN A 72 -1.97 6.40 63.71
N LYS A 73 -1.67 5.63 64.77
CA LYS A 73 -0.42 4.87 64.91
C LYS A 73 -0.18 4.10 63.63
N ILE A 74 0.94 4.40 62.97
CA ILE A 74 1.25 3.83 61.66
C ILE A 74 1.59 2.36 61.86
N GLN A 75 0.56 1.51 61.75
CA GLN A 75 0.64 0.07 61.94
C GLN A 75 1.57 -0.49 60.86
N ARG A 76 2.71 -1.04 61.27
CA ARG A 76 3.79 -1.44 60.37
C ARG A 76 4.17 -2.92 60.52
N GLY A 77 4.63 -3.51 59.43
CA GLY A 77 5.19 -4.86 59.33
C GLY A 77 6.45 -4.89 58.47
N VAL A 78 7.11 -6.05 58.43
CA VAL A 78 8.39 -6.30 57.74
C VAL A 78 8.19 -7.36 56.67
N VAL A 79 8.73 -7.15 55.48
CA VAL A 79 8.72 -8.14 54.37
C VAL A 79 10.14 -8.39 53.90
N SER A 80 10.51 -9.64 53.63
CA SER A 80 11.74 -9.95 52.89
C SER A 80 11.61 -11.20 52.04
N GLY A 81 12.47 -11.33 51.04
CA GLY A 81 12.52 -12.45 50.12
C GLY A 81 13.64 -12.27 49.10
N TYR A 82 13.67 -13.16 48.12
CA TYR A 82 14.64 -13.16 47.02
C TYR A 82 13.97 -12.93 45.67
N VAL A 83 14.65 -12.21 44.78
CA VAL A 83 14.31 -12.20 43.35
C VAL A 83 15.25 -13.16 42.63
N LEU A 84 14.64 -14.14 41.98
CA LEU A 84 15.28 -15.13 41.12
C LEU A 84 14.95 -14.85 39.65
N ASP A 85 15.74 -15.38 38.72
CA ASP A 85 15.28 -15.56 37.34
C ASP A 85 14.52 -16.90 37.20
N THR A 86 14.00 -17.18 36.00
CA THR A 86 13.37 -18.47 35.67
C THR A 86 14.33 -19.66 35.72
N TYR A 87 15.64 -19.42 35.57
CA TYR A 87 16.70 -20.44 35.59
C TYR A 87 17.23 -20.74 37.02
N GLY A 88 16.88 -19.93 38.02
CA GLY A 88 17.29 -20.08 39.42
C GLY A 88 18.48 -19.23 39.86
N HIS A 89 18.98 -18.30 39.04
CA HIS A 89 20.01 -17.34 39.44
C HIS A 89 19.42 -16.19 40.27
N ARG A 90 20.25 -15.57 41.13
CA ARG A 90 19.88 -14.37 41.90
C ARG A 90 19.87 -13.14 40.98
N VAL A 91 18.81 -12.35 41.00
CA VAL A 91 18.73 -11.09 40.22
C VAL A 91 19.16 -9.92 41.10
N VAL A 92 20.31 -9.34 40.80
CA VAL A 92 20.87 -8.18 41.51
C VAL A 92 20.29 -6.87 40.96
N GLY A 93 20.02 -5.89 41.84
CA GLY A 93 19.53 -4.58 41.44
C GLY A 93 18.12 -4.57 40.83
N ALA A 94 17.28 -5.56 41.13
CA ALA A 94 15.85 -5.53 40.82
C ALA A 94 15.15 -4.60 41.83
N ARG A 95 14.28 -3.72 41.33
CA ARG A 95 13.46 -2.82 42.15
C ARG A 95 12.18 -3.53 42.55
N VAL A 96 11.89 -3.57 43.84
CA VAL A 96 10.64 -4.07 44.41
C VAL A 96 9.86 -2.88 44.95
N THR A 97 8.65 -2.62 44.46
CA THR A 97 7.86 -1.44 44.82
C THR A 97 6.52 -1.85 45.43
N SER A 98 6.19 -1.24 46.58
CA SER A 98 4.97 -1.49 47.35
C SER A 98 3.88 -0.48 46.97
N HIS A 99 2.85 -0.92 46.23
CA HIS A 99 1.79 -0.01 45.74
C HIS A 99 0.93 0.63 46.84
N ARG A 100 0.96 0.12 48.08
CA ARG A 100 0.20 0.67 49.23
C ARG A 100 0.97 1.78 49.94
N SER A 101 2.22 1.51 50.30
CA SER A 101 3.09 2.45 51.06
C SER A 101 3.95 3.35 50.18
N LEU A 102 3.98 3.08 48.86
CA LEU A 102 4.84 3.73 47.87
C LEU A 102 6.35 3.66 48.18
N TYR A 103 6.76 2.71 49.03
CA TYR A 103 8.15 2.43 49.34
C TYR A 103 8.77 1.45 48.33
N GLU A 104 10.08 1.57 48.15
CA GLU A 104 10.88 0.73 47.27
C GLU A 104 12.01 0.04 48.03
N ALA A 105 12.35 -1.18 47.61
CA ALA A 105 13.55 -1.90 47.99
C ALA A 105 14.31 -2.32 46.72
N VAL A 106 15.64 -2.43 46.79
CA VAL A 106 16.46 -2.89 45.66
C VAL A 106 17.24 -4.13 46.08
N THR A 107 17.30 -5.15 45.24
CA THR A 107 17.97 -6.41 45.60
C THR A 107 19.49 -6.27 45.71
N GLY A 108 20.05 -6.86 46.77
CA GLY A 108 21.49 -6.97 46.98
C GLY A 108 22.17 -7.99 46.06
N GLN A 109 23.48 -8.17 46.26
CA GLN A 109 24.30 -9.13 45.49
C GLN A 109 23.87 -10.60 45.69
N ASP A 110 23.17 -10.91 46.79
CA ASP A 110 22.55 -12.21 47.06
C ASP A 110 21.13 -12.34 46.46
N GLY A 111 20.66 -11.34 45.72
CA GLY A 111 19.30 -11.25 45.17
C GLY A 111 18.22 -10.96 46.21
N ARG A 112 18.58 -10.66 47.46
CA ARG A 112 17.63 -10.43 48.56
C ARG A 112 17.12 -8.99 48.57
N PHE A 113 15.84 -8.81 48.84
CA PHE A 113 15.25 -7.52 49.20
C PHE A 113 14.64 -7.59 50.61
N ALA A 114 14.49 -6.43 51.26
CA ALA A 114 13.71 -6.30 52.48
C ALA A 114 13.06 -4.92 52.55
N PHE A 115 11.80 -4.88 53.01
CA PHE A 115 11.15 -3.69 53.52
C PHE A 115 11.10 -3.79 55.04
N THR A 116 11.76 -2.86 55.73
CA THR A 116 11.80 -2.81 57.20
C THR A 116 10.55 -2.16 57.82
N SER A 117 9.64 -1.63 57.00
CA SER A 117 8.45 -0.90 57.43
C SER A 117 7.48 -0.72 56.26
N LEU A 118 6.57 -1.66 56.05
CA LEU A 118 5.35 -1.48 55.24
C LEU A 118 4.14 -1.29 56.15
N ASP A 119 3.11 -0.58 55.69
CA ASP A 119 1.88 -0.40 56.48
C ASP A 119 1.07 -1.71 56.60
N ALA A 120 0.15 -1.81 57.56
CA ALA A 120 -0.73 -2.98 57.67
C ALA A 120 -1.82 -3.00 56.58
N GLY A 121 -2.20 -4.19 56.14
CA GLY A 121 -3.23 -4.48 55.13
C GLY A 121 -2.69 -5.13 53.85
N THR A 122 -3.45 -5.08 52.76
CA THR A 122 -3.08 -5.73 51.48
C THR A 122 -2.15 -4.87 50.63
N HIS A 123 -1.06 -5.47 50.15
CA HIS A 123 -0.09 -4.90 49.22
C HIS A 123 -0.08 -5.67 47.91
N ARG A 124 -0.06 -4.94 46.79
CA ARG A 124 0.56 -5.44 45.56
C ARG A 124 2.03 -5.02 45.58
N LEU A 125 2.92 -6.00 45.59
CA LEU A 125 4.34 -5.80 45.35
C LEU A 125 4.63 -6.02 43.86
N LEU A 126 5.24 -5.04 43.21
CA LEU A 126 5.71 -5.11 41.82
C LEU A 126 7.24 -5.26 41.83
N VAL A 127 7.80 -6.05 40.90
CA VAL A 127 9.24 -6.23 40.73
C VAL A 127 9.64 -5.94 39.30
N GLU A 128 10.62 -5.05 39.14
CA GLU A 128 11.10 -4.56 37.84
C GLU A 128 12.63 -4.61 37.77
N ARG A 129 13.16 -5.13 36.66
CA ARG A 129 14.59 -5.11 36.32
C ARG A 129 14.72 -4.96 34.80
N ALA A 130 15.54 -4.01 34.36
CA ALA A 130 15.85 -3.87 32.93
C ALA A 130 16.42 -5.20 32.39
N GLY A 131 15.90 -5.65 31.25
CA GLY A 131 16.26 -6.96 30.69
C GLY A 131 15.36 -8.13 31.11
N TYR A 132 14.33 -7.90 31.92
CA TYR A 132 13.32 -8.90 32.32
C TYR A 132 11.89 -8.39 32.09
N LEU A 133 10.93 -9.32 32.00
CA LEU A 133 9.52 -9.03 32.21
C LEU A 133 9.26 -8.76 33.70
N SER A 134 8.41 -7.79 34.01
CA SER A 134 8.05 -7.47 35.40
C SER A 134 7.10 -8.51 35.99
N ALA A 135 7.23 -8.76 37.29
CA ALA A 135 6.38 -9.69 38.04
C ALA A 135 5.68 -8.95 39.18
N SER A 136 4.48 -9.38 39.58
CA SER A 136 3.81 -8.80 40.75
C SER A 136 3.11 -9.86 41.59
N ARG A 137 3.12 -9.70 42.91
CA ARG A 137 2.54 -10.61 43.89
C ARG A 137 1.72 -9.82 44.91
N THR A 138 0.54 -10.31 45.23
CA THR A 138 -0.28 -9.75 46.31
C THR A 138 0.03 -10.47 47.63
N ILE A 139 0.19 -9.70 48.70
CA ILE A 139 0.33 -10.18 50.08
C ILE A 139 -0.59 -9.36 51.00
N THR A 140 -0.88 -9.88 52.19
CA THR A 140 -1.54 -9.12 53.27
C THR A 140 -0.63 -9.14 54.49
N LEU A 141 -0.51 -8.00 55.17
CA LEU A 141 0.30 -7.82 56.37
C LEU A 141 -0.58 -7.46 57.57
N GLU A 142 -0.41 -8.19 58.66
CA GLU A 142 -0.97 -7.87 59.97
C GLU A 142 -0.05 -6.92 60.75
N PHE A 143 -0.57 -6.30 61.81
CA PHE A 143 0.19 -5.36 62.65
C PHE A 143 1.39 -6.05 63.31
N GLY A 144 2.60 -5.51 63.11
CA GLY A 144 3.84 -6.07 63.64
C GLY A 144 4.34 -7.33 62.94
N GLN A 145 3.65 -7.82 61.90
CA GLN A 145 3.98 -9.08 61.25
C GLN A 145 5.33 -9.01 60.51
N VAL A 146 6.15 -10.05 60.67
CA VAL A 146 7.35 -10.28 59.87
C VAL A 146 7.04 -11.40 58.87
N LEU A 147 7.07 -11.09 57.57
CA LEU A 147 6.76 -12.02 56.49
C LEU A 147 8.03 -12.29 55.65
N PRO A 148 8.81 -13.34 55.96
CA PRO A 148 9.95 -13.77 55.17
C PRO A 148 9.53 -14.58 53.92
N SER A 149 10.50 -14.89 53.06
CA SER A 149 10.34 -15.76 51.88
C SER A 149 9.25 -15.31 50.89
N VAL A 150 9.02 -14.00 50.77
CA VAL A 150 8.17 -13.41 49.72
C VAL A 150 8.95 -13.34 48.42
N ASP A 151 9.28 -14.51 47.88
CA ASP A 151 10.15 -14.65 46.72
C ASP A 151 9.40 -14.37 45.40
N PHE A 152 10.20 -13.99 44.38
CA PHE A 152 9.77 -13.70 43.01
C PHE A 152 10.64 -14.44 42.00
N ARG A 153 10.07 -14.75 40.83
CA ARG A 153 10.79 -15.20 39.65
C ARG A 153 10.52 -14.22 38.50
N LEU A 154 11.57 -13.71 37.89
CA LEU A 154 11.52 -12.86 36.69
C LEU A 154 11.92 -13.68 35.47
N THR A 155 11.14 -13.56 34.39
CA THR A 155 11.52 -14.13 33.09
C THR A 155 12.42 -13.12 32.36
N PRO A 156 13.64 -13.48 31.93
CA PRO A 156 14.44 -12.63 31.05
C PRO A 156 13.65 -12.29 29.77
N LEU A 157 13.90 -11.13 29.17
CA LEU A 157 13.29 -10.79 27.88
C LEU A 157 13.71 -11.84 26.81
N PRO A 158 12.79 -12.24 25.92
CA PRO A 158 13.12 -13.11 24.79
C PRO A 158 13.92 -12.35 23.72
N ASP A 159 14.47 -13.10 22.76
CA ASP A 159 15.05 -12.59 21.51
C ASP A 159 16.20 -11.58 21.70
N ARG A 160 16.87 -11.63 22.85
CA ARG A 160 18.05 -10.81 23.18
C ARG A 160 19.35 -11.35 22.57
N LEU A 161 19.31 -12.57 22.04
CA LEU A 161 20.45 -13.35 21.56
C LEU A 161 20.00 -14.26 20.41
N SER A 162 20.69 -14.21 19.27
CA SER A 162 20.46 -15.05 18.10
C SER A 162 21.77 -15.63 17.57
N TRP A 163 21.69 -16.65 16.70
CA TRP A 163 22.86 -17.27 16.09
C TRP A 163 22.54 -17.79 14.68
N GLN A 164 23.57 -17.97 13.86
CA GLN A 164 23.49 -18.53 12.51
C GLN A 164 24.77 -19.26 12.11
N VAL A 165 24.67 -20.19 11.15
CA VAL A 165 25.85 -20.86 10.57
C VAL A 165 26.52 -19.92 9.58
N PHE A 166 27.76 -19.50 9.88
CA PHE A 166 28.57 -18.67 8.98
C PHE A 166 29.38 -19.51 7.98
N ARG A 167 29.82 -20.72 8.36
CA ARG A 167 30.57 -21.64 7.49
C ARG A 167 30.45 -23.08 7.96
N ARG A 168 30.44 -24.03 7.02
CA ARG A 168 30.57 -25.47 7.28
C ARG A 168 31.82 -26.01 6.60
N GLU A 169 32.57 -26.83 7.31
CA GLU A 169 33.75 -27.57 6.85
C GLU A 169 33.57 -29.05 7.25
N ARG A 170 34.44 -29.99 6.85
CA ARG A 170 34.26 -31.42 7.17
C ARG A 170 34.38 -31.69 8.69
N THR A 171 35.29 -31.00 9.38
CA THR A 171 35.59 -31.21 10.82
C THR A 171 35.42 -29.95 11.69
N ALA A 172 34.87 -28.87 11.12
CA ALA A 172 34.60 -27.62 11.84
C ALA A 172 33.34 -26.92 11.29
N VAL A 173 32.67 -26.15 12.15
CA VAL A 173 31.54 -25.28 11.76
C VAL A 173 31.74 -23.93 12.46
N THR A 174 31.68 -22.84 11.69
CA THR A 174 31.72 -21.49 12.24
C THR A 174 30.31 -20.98 12.47
N ILE A 175 30.02 -20.57 13.70
CA ILE A 175 28.76 -19.97 14.13
C ILE A 175 28.99 -18.50 14.46
N ASP A 176 28.15 -17.64 13.88
CA ASP A 176 28.03 -16.25 14.32
C ASP A 176 26.89 -16.13 15.34
N VAL A 177 27.11 -15.32 16.38
CA VAL A 177 26.17 -15.03 17.45
C VAL A 177 26.03 -13.52 17.60
N THR A 178 24.80 -13.02 17.59
CA THR A 178 24.49 -11.60 17.72
C THR A 178 23.64 -11.36 18.95
N SER A 179 23.98 -10.34 19.73
CA SER A 179 23.28 -9.93 20.94
C SER A 179 22.84 -8.47 20.84
N VAL A 180 21.71 -8.14 21.45
CA VAL A 180 21.11 -6.78 21.39
C VAL A 180 21.67 -5.81 22.45
N GLU A 181 22.53 -6.31 23.32
CA GLU A 181 23.31 -5.55 24.32
C GLU A 181 24.59 -6.34 24.65
N PRO A 182 25.69 -5.70 25.08
CA PRO A 182 26.98 -6.41 25.19
C PRO A 182 26.96 -7.60 26.16
N MET A 183 27.29 -8.78 25.65
CA MET A 183 27.33 -10.05 26.38
C MET A 183 28.67 -10.77 26.19
N ARG A 184 29.02 -11.64 27.14
CA ARG A 184 29.97 -12.75 26.92
C ARG A 184 29.15 -13.98 26.56
N CYS A 185 29.33 -14.48 25.34
CA CYS A 185 28.58 -15.63 24.85
C CYS A 185 29.37 -16.93 25.03
N THR A 186 28.65 -18.03 25.25
CA THR A 186 29.20 -19.39 25.22
C THR A 186 28.29 -20.27 24.36
N ILE A 187 28.89 -21.15 23.56
CA ILE A 187 28.16 -22.20 22.84
C ILE A 187 28.42 -23.54 23.53
N THR A 188 27.35 -24.28 23.78
CA THR A 188 27.41 -25.71 24.08
C THR A 188 26.89 -26.46 22.85
N TYR A 189 27.65 -27.42 22.34
CA TYR A 189 27.26 -28.24 21.20
C TYR A 189 27.47 -29.73 21.51
N GLN A 190 26.54 -30.58 21.08
CA GLN A 190 26.56 -32.01 21.36
C GLN A 190 26.12 -32.80 20.13
N GLY A 191 27.01 -33.67 19.65
CA GLY A 191 26.69 -34.62 18.58
C GLY A 191 25.87 -35.80 19.08
N GLU A 192 25.14 -36.46 18.18
CA GLU A 192 24.43 -37.70 18.48
C GLU A 192 25.38 -38.75 19.09
N HIS A 193 25.04 -39.26 20.28
CA HIS A 193 25.86 -40.14 21.13
C HIS A 193 27.26 -39.60 21.55
N LEU A 194 27.60 -38.34 21.28
CA LEU A 194 28.86 -37.71 21.70
C LEU A 194 28.71 -36.95 23.04
N PRO A 195 29.81 -36.71 23.78
CA PRO A 195 29.81 -35.77 24.89
C PRO A 195 29.51 -34.34 24.42
N ALA A 196 28.86 -33.54 25.27
CA ALA A 196 28.66 -32.12 25.02
C ALA A 196 29.96 -31.35 25.21
N ILE A 197 30.34 -30.53 24.22
CA ILE A 197 31.51 -29.66 24.26
C ILE A 197 31.00 -28.22 24.47
N ARG A 198 31.60 -27.49 25.42
CA ARG A 198 31.32 -26.08 25.66
C ARG A 198 32.53 -25.23 25.31
N THR A 199 32.33 -24.15 24.54
CA THR A 199 33.40 -23.20 24.20
C THR A 199 33.89 -22.45 25.44
N PRO A 200 35.07 -21.81 25.39
CA PRO A 200 35.35 -20.67 26.26
C PRO A 200 34.27 -19.58 26.07
N PRO A 201 33.98 -18.77 27.10
CA PRO A 201 33.21 -17.54 26.93
C PRO A 201 33.94 -16.55 26.02
N SER A 202 33.20 -15.82 25.19
CA SER A 202 33.75 -14.73 24.37
C SER A 202 34.19 -13.54 25.22
N GLU A 203 34.86 -12.58 24.58
CA GLU A 203 34.88 -11.21 25.07
C GLU A 203 33.50 -10.55 25.02
N LEU A 204 33.34 -9.51 25.84
CA LEU A 204 32.09 -8.76 26.00
C LEU A 204 31.84 -7.92 24.74
N GLY A 205 30.75 -8.20 24.00
CA GLY A 205 30.46 -7.55 22.73
C GLY A 205 29.03 -7.78 22.24
N LEU A 206 28.69 -7.19 21.09
CA LEU A 206 27.39 -7.37 20.41
C LEU A 206 27.42 -8.48 19.36
N GLU A 207 28.61 -8.82 18.86
CA GLU A 207 28.83 -9.81 17.81
C GLU A 207 29.96 -10.74 18.23
N HIS A 208 29.80 -12.03 17.97
CA HIS A 208 30.77 -13.06 18.33
C HIS A 208 30.84 -14.12 17.23
N ARG A 209 32.04 -14.66 16.98
CA ARG A 209 32.29 -15.74 16.03
C ARG A 209 32.97 -16.89 16.74
N PHE A 210 32.35 -18.07 16.68
CA PHE A 210 32.86 -19.30 17.29
C PHE A 210 33.17 -20.33 16.21
N VAL A 211 34.38 -20.88 16.21
CA VAL A 211 34.72 -22.08 15.44
C VAL A 211 34.50 -23.29 16.33
N LEU A 212 33.50 -24.10 16.00
CA LEU A 212 33.19 -25.34 16.71
C LEU A 212 34.01 -26.47 16.08
N SER A 213 34.90 -27.07 16.87
CA SER A 213 35.88 -28.07 16.45
C SER A 213 36.45 -28.78 17.69
N PRO A 214 36.80 -30.08 17.62
CA PRO A 214 36.64 -30.98 16.47
C PRO A 214 35.20 -31.45 16.31
N LEU A 215 34.77 -31.60 15.05
CA LEU A 215 33.51 -32.22 14.67
C LEU A 215 33.79 -33.48 13.84
N ILE A 216 32.87 -34.45 13.92
CA ILE A 216 32.85 -35.62 13.07
C ILE A 216 31.90 -35.31 11.90
N PRO A 217 32.29 -35.53 10.64
CA PRO A 217 31.40 -35.48 9.48
C PRO A 217 30.09 -36.25 9.70
N ASP A 218 29.08 -35.93 8.91
CA ASP A 218 27.78 -36.61 8.84
C ASP A 218 26.90 -36.52 10.11
N ILE A 219 27.47 -36.37 11.31
CA ILE A 219 26.75 -36.32 12.60
C ILE A 219 25.97 -34.99 12.77
N ALA A 220 24.74 -35.10 13.27
CA ALA A 220 23.96 -33.95 13.74
C ALA A 220 24.42 -33.51 15.13
N TYR A 221 24.67 -32.21 15.26
CA TYR A 221 24.98 -31.55 16.52
C TYR A 221 23.80 -30.69 16.95
N ARG A 222 23.31 -30.90 18.18
CA ARG A 222 22.46 -29.95 18.89
C ARG A 222 23.32 -28.79 19.38
N LEU A 223 22.77 -27.58 19.35
CA LEU A 223 23.46 -26.35 19.75
C LEU A 223 22.58 -25.49 20.67
N GLU A 224 23.19 -25.04 21.76
CA GLU A 224 22.64 -24.10 22.74
C GLU A 224 23.60 -22.91 22.90
N VAL A 225 23.08 -21.68 22.86
CA VAL A 225 23.89 -20.45 23.01
C VAL A 225 23.41 -19.67 24.23
N TRP A 226 24.36 -19.34 25.11
CA TRP A 226 24.11 -18.61 26.36
C TRP A 226 24.95 -17.34 26.41
N GLY A 227 24.30 -16.19 26.60
CA GLY A 227 24.94 -14.88 26.76
C GLY A 227 24.79 -14.34 28.18
N GLU A 228 25.87 -13.79 28.73
CA GLU A 228 25.89 -13.14 30.05
C GLU A 228 26.34 -11.68 29.93
N THR A 229 25.55 -10.73 30.42
CA THR A 229 25.88 -9.30 30.41
C THR A 229 26.91 -8.93 31.48
N ALA A 230 27.53 -7.77 31.36
CA ALA A 230 28.47 -7.24 32.36
C ALA A 230 27.84 -7.04 33.77
N ASP A 231 26.51 -6.99 33.88
CA ASP A 231 25.76 -6.94 35.14
C ASP A 231 25.13 -8.29 35.55
N GLY A 232 25.59 -9.40 34.96
CA GLY A 232 25.25 -10.77 35.38
C GLY A 232 23.89 -11.29 34.90
N ARG A 233 23.19 -10.59 34.00
CA ARG A 233 21.94 -11.07 33.41
C ARG A 233 22.25 -12.14 32.37
N ARG A 234 21.49 -13.24 32.39
CA ARG A 234 21.68 -14.38 31.49
C ARG A 234 20.52 -14.53 30.51
N TYR A 235 20.87 -14.73 29.24
CA TYR A 235 19.96 -14.98 28.13
C TYR A 235 20.36 -16.26 27.41
N ALA A 236 19.37 -16.99 26.91
CA ALA A 236 19.58 -18.10 25.98
C ALA A 236 19.03 -17.71 24.61
N ALA A 237 19.70 -18.11 23.54
CA ALA A 237 19.11 -18.10 22.20
C ALA A 237 18.20 -19.33 22.01
N ALA A 238 17.40 -19.34 20.95
CA ALA A 238 16.68 -20.54 20.54
C ALA A 238 17.67 -21.69 20.26
N SER A 239 17.43 -22.86 20.84
CA SER A 239 18.20 -24.08 20.57
C SER A 239 17.93 -24.59 19.15
N GLY A 240 18.94 -25.14 18.47
CA GLY A 240 18.76 -25.76 17.16
C GLY A 240 19.77 -26.85 16.86
N THR A 241 19.94 -27.16 15.57
CA THR A 241 20.86 -28.21 15.11
C THR A 241 21.64 -27.78 13.88
N PHE A 242 22.83 -28.35 13.70
CA PHE A 242 23.62 -28.25 12.47
C PHE A 242 24.27 -29.60 12.14
N ARG A 243 24.75 -29.76 10.90
CA ARG A 243 25.66 -30.83 10.47
C ARG A 243 26.91 -30.22 9.83
N PRO A 244 28.12 -30.79 10.01
CA PRO A 244 29.30 -30.47 9.22
C PRO A 244 29.08 -30.82 7.74
N LEU A 245 30.11 -30.62 6.90
CA LEU A 245 30.13 -31.25 5.57
C LEU A 245 30.31 -32.78 5.72
N PRO A 246 29.65 -33.60 4.89
CA PRO A 246 29.69 -35.07 4.98
C PRO A 246 31.00 -35.67 4.45
N THR A 247 31.12 -37.00 4.56
CA THR A 247 32.29 -37.77 4.10
C THR A 247 32.13 -38.30 2.69
N GLY A 248 33.15 -38.10 1.85
CA GLY A 248 33.17 -38.57 0.46
C GLY A 248 32.47 -37.62 -0.52
N ASP A 249 32.66 -37.91 -1.81
CA ASP A 249 32.03 -37.22 -2.94
C ASP A 249 32.01 -38.20 -4.14
N GLU A 250 31.16 -37.96 -5.14
CA GLU A 250 31.14 -38.78 -6.36
C GLU A 250 32.10 -38.21 -7.43
N PRO A 251 32.79 -39.04 -8.26
CA PRO A 251 33.82 -38.53 -9.17
C PRO A 251 33.29 -37.75 -10.39
N GLY A 252 33.07 -36.45 -10.24
CA GLY A 252 32.79 -35.53 -11.36
C GLY A 252 31.98 -34.30 -10.96
N PRO A 253 31.59 -33.45 -11.93
CA PRO A 253 30.69 -32.32 -11.65
C PRO A 253 29.28 -32.79 -11.26
N PRO A 254 28.67 -32.22 -10.21
CA PRO A 254 27.33 -32.59 -9.77
C PRO A 254 26.26 -32.18 -10.81
N PRO A 255 25.05 -32.77 -10.77
CA PRO A 255 23.94 -32.36 -11.62
C PRO A 255 23.51 -30.91 -11.37
N ALA A 256 22.95 -30.27 -12.39
CA ALA A 256 22.46 -28.90 -12.27
C ALA A 256 21.21 -28.81 -11.38
N PRO A 257 20.98 -27.68 -10.68
CA PRO A 257 19.74 -27.45 -9.94
C PRO A 257 18.50 -27.54 -10.83
N GLU A 258 17.47 -28.23 -10.36
CA GLU A 258 16.23 -28.49 -11.09
C GLU A 258 15.07 -27.62 -10.58
N ALA A 259 13.99 -27.53 -11.36
CA ALA A 259 12.76 -26.80 -11.01
C ALA A 259 13.01 -25.37 -10.46
N VAL A 260 14.01 -24.66 -11.03
CA VAL A 260 14.31 -23.28 -10.66
C VAL A 260 13.11 -22.40 -10.98
N ALA A 261 12.67 -21.61 -9.99
CA ALA A 261 11.60 -20.64 -10.13
C ALA A 261 11.88 -19.41 -9.27
N VAL A 262 11.40 -18.24 -9.68
CA VAL A 262 11.45 -17.01 -8.88
C VAL A 262 10.05 -16.43 -8.78
N VAL A 263 9.62 -16.09 -7.56
CA VAL A 263 8.27 -15.61 -7.26
C VAL A 263 8.35 -14.41 -6.33
N GLN A 264 7.49 -13.41 -6.51
CA GLN A 264 7.39 -12.29 -5.58
C GLN A 264 6.91 -12.77 -4.21
N THR A 265 7.48 -12.22 -3.14
CA THR A 265 6.99 -12.38 -1.77
C THR A 265 6.93 -11.01 -1.09
N ARG A 266 6.40 -10.98 0.14
CA ARG A 266 6.39 -9.80 1.01
C ARG A 266 7.76 -9.12 1.15
N ASP A 267 8.82 -9.91 1.19
CA ASP A 267 10.17 -9.46 1.54
C ASP A 267 11.08 -9.30 0.30
N GLY A 268 10.56 -9.61 -0.90
CA GLY A 268 11.25 -9.47 -2.18
C GLY A 268 11.04 -10.69 -3.09
N PRO A 269 11.71 -10.74 -4.26
CA PRO A 269 11.79 -11.94 -5.07
C PRO A 269 12.44 -13.10 -4.31
N ARG A 270 11.70 -14.20 -4.13
CA ARG A 270 12.24 -15.46 -3.61
C ARG A 270 12.54 -16.40 -4.78
N LEU A 271 13.83 -16.67 -4.98
CA LEU A 271 14.33 -17.73 -5.83
C LEU A 271 14.18 -19.07 -5.09
N THR A 272 13.73 -20.11 -5.78
CA THR A 272 13.57 -21.49 -5.28
C THR A 272 14.10 -22.49 -6.29
N TRP A 273 14.57 -23.65 -5.83
CA TRP A 273 15.04 -24.75 -6.68
C TRP A 273 14.93 -26.09 -5.96
N SER A 274 15.01 -27.19 -6.71
CA SER A 274 15.24 -28.54 -6.21
C SER A 274 16.64 -29.02 -6.59
N TYR A 275 17.09 -30.09 -5.91
CA TYR A 275 18.32 -30.80 -6.26
C TYR A 275 18.10 -32.27 -5.89
N THR A 276 18.28 -33.13 -6.89
CA THR A 276 17.95 -34.57 -6.90
C THR A 276 19.20 -35.46 -6.99
N GLY A 277 20.38 -34.86 -7.15
CA GLY A 277 21.65 -35.56 -7.14
C GLY A 277 21.92 -36.25 -5.81
N THR A 278 22.60 -37.39 -5.88
CA THR A 278 23.16 -38.12 -4.74
C THR A 278 24.27 -37.35 -4.02
N ASP A 279 24.89 -36.43 -4.75
CA ASP A 279 26.24 -35.96 -4.47
C ASP A 279 26.21 -34.84 -3.42
N PRO A 280 27.06 -34.91 -2.37
CA PRO A 280 26.99 -34.01 -1.23
C PRO A 280 27.47 -32.58 -1.56
N LEU A 281 26.52 -31.66 -1.77
CA LEU A 281 26.89 -30.28 -2.09
C LEU A 281 27.50 -29.50 -0.90
N ARG A 282 28.59 -28.80 -1.19
CA ARG A 282 29.10 -27.69 -0.38
C ARG A 282 28.08 -26.54 -0.40
N GLY A 283 27.63 -26.16 -1.60
CA GLY A 283 26.67 -25.09 -1.82
C GLY A 283 26.26 -24.85 -3.27
N PHE A 284 25.66 -23.68 -3.52
CA PHE A 284 25.18 -23.24 -4.82
C PHE A 284 25.74 -21.85 -5.15
N ARG A 285 26.09 -21.62 -6.41
CA ARG A 285 26.41 -20.28 -6.94
C ARG A 285 25.17 -19.71 -7.60
N ILE A 286 24.71 -18.55 -7.13
CA ILE A 286 23.58 -17.82 -7.70
C ILE A 286 24.11 -16.62 -8.48
N TYR A 287 23.83 -16.61 -9.77
CA TYR A 287 24.12 -15.52 -10.69
C TYR A 287 22.89 -14.63 -10.85
N ARG A 288 23.10 -13.30 -10.95
CA ARG A 288 22.07 -12.27 -11.07
C ARG A 288 22.41 -11.29 -12.19
N GLY A 289 21.42 -10.98 -13.02
CA GLY A 289 21.45 -9.94 -14.06
C GLY A 289 20.40 -8.86 -13.77
N ILE A 290 20.66 -7.65 -14.26
CA ILE A 290 19.75 -6.50 -14.19
C ILE A 290 19.47 -6.05 -15.63
N GLU A 291 18.20 -5.95 -16.01
CA GLU A 291 17.80 -5.83 -17.41
C GLU A 291 18.53 -6.87 -18.27
N ASP A 292 19.01 -6.47 -19.45
CA ASP A 292 19.74 -7.34 -20.38
C ASP A 292 21.27 -7.35 -20.13
N GLN A 293 21.75 -6.75 -19.01
CA GLN A 293 23.16 -6.79 -18.62
C GLN A 293 23.61 -8.22 -18.26
N PRO A 294 24.87 -8.61 -18.53
CA PRO A 294 25.39 -9.95 -18.25
C PRO A 294 25.17 -10.40 -16.80
N LEU A 295 24.89 -11.69 -16.63
CA LEU A 295 24.81 -12.33 -15.32
C LEU A 295 26.15 -12.21 -14.56
N THR A 296 26.09 -11.75 -13.31
CA THR A 296 27.24 -11.65 -12.39
C THR A 296 27.01 -12.51 -11.15
N LEU A 297 28.07 -13.02 -10.52
CA LEU A 297 27.96 -13.83 -9.30
C LEU A 297 27.46 -12.95 -8.14
N TRP A 298 26.31 -13.31 -7.55
CA TRP A 298 25.62 -12.52 -6.52
C TRP A 298 25.64 -13.19 -5.14
N ARG A 299 25.63 -14.52 -5.11
CA ARG A 299 25.90 -15.37 -3.95
C ARG A 299 26.70 -16.58 -4.40
N ASP A 300 27.57 -17.07 -3.53
CA ASP A 300 28.36 -18.29 -3.74
C ASP A 300 28.04 -19.35 -2.67
N GLU A 301 28.68 -20.51 -2.80
CA GLU A 301 28.56 -21.67 -1.93
C GLU A 301 28.92 -21.42 -0.45
N THR A 302 29.55 -20.27 -0.12
CA THR A 302 29.81 -19.86 1.26
C THR A 302 28.64 -19.13 1.89
N PHE A 303 27.70 -18.63 1.09
CA PHE A 303 26.44 -18.01 1.53
C PHE A 303 25.20 -18.90 1.30
N VAL A 304 25.24 -19.79 0.31
CA VAL A 304 24.10 -20.64 -0.08
C VAL A 304 24.52 -22.10 0.01
N PHE A 305 24.33 -22.67 1.20
CA PHE A 305 24.80 -24.01 1.54
C PHE A 305 24.04 -25.12 0.80
N GLY A 306 24.65 -26.30 0.66
CA GLY A 306 24.07 -27.42 -0.11
C GLY A 306 22.74 -27.98 0.40
N ALA A 307 22.31 -27.60 1.60
CA ALA A 307 20.99 -27.89 2.15
C ALA A 307 19.91 -26.87 1.74
N GLU A 308 20.30 -25.66 1.31
CA GLU A 308 19.37 -24.60 0.94
C GLU A 308 18.61 -24.91 -0.35
N ARG A 309 17.35 -24.48 -0.40
CA ARG A 309 16.46 -24.62 -1.57
C ARG A 309 15.77 -23.31 -1.93
N SER A 310 16.19 -22.20 -1.31
CA SER A 310 15.69 -20.86 -1.63
C SER A 310 16.60 -19.73 -1.14
N VAL A 311 16.56 -18.57 -1.81
CA VAL A 311 17.14 -17.30 -1.34
C VAL A 311 16.18 -16.15 -1.70
N VAL A 312 16.10 -15.12 -0.86
CA VAL A 312 15.33 -13.88 -1.12
C VAL A 312 16.29 -12.75 -1.54
N ASP A 313 15.90 -11.96 -2.53
CA ASP A 313 16.59 -10.72 -2.92
C ASP A 313 15.90 -9.50 -2.29
N GLU A 314 16.15 -9.29 -1.00
CA GLU A 314 15.60 -8.19 -0.18
C GLU A 314 15.93 -6.78 -0.71
N PHE A 315 16.91 -6.68 -1.63
CA PHE A 315 17.39 -5.43 -2.21
C PHE A 315 17.10 -5.32 -3.71
N ALA A 316 16.11 -6.07 -4.20
CA ALA A 316 15.58 -5.97 -5.55
C ALA A 316 14.96 -4.58 -5.83
N SER A 317 15.35 -3.93 -6.93
CA SER A 317 14.74 -2.66 -7.36
C SER A 317 13.37 -2.92 -7.99
N PRO A 318 12.26 -2.34 -7.48
CA PRO A 318 10.95 -2.53 -8.06
C PRO A 318 10.84 -2.05 -9.50
N GLY A 319 10.03 -2.74 -10.30
CA GLY A 319 9.83 -2.49 -11.73
C GLY A 319 11.00 -2.84 -12.66
N VAL A 320 12.21 -3.08 -12.13
CA VAL A 320 13.40 -3.40 -12.95
C VAL A 320 13.49 -4.91 -13.20
N ARG A 321 13.60 -5.33 -14.46
CA ARG A 321 13.74 -6.75 -14.83
C ARG A 321 14.98 -7.35 -14.14
N LEU A 322 14.78 -8.38 -13.32
CA LEU A 322 15.85 -9.21 -12.76
C LEU A 322 15.89 -10.57 -13.45
N ARG A 323 17.10 -11.14 -13.57
CA ARG A 323 17.36 -12.45 -14.17
C ARG A 323 18.26 -13.26 -13.24
N PHE A 324 17.95 -14.53 -13.01
CA PHE A 324 18.70 -15.42 -12.12
C PHE A 324 19.02 -16.75 -12.78
N ALA A 325 20.20 -17.31 -12.50
CA ALA A 325 20.58 -18.68 -12.86
C ALA A 325 21.50 -19.28 -11.79
N LEU A 326 21.55 -20.59 -11.66
CA LEU A 326 22.28 -21.29 -10.60
C LEU A 326 23.31 -22.28 -11.16
N GLU A 327 24.31 -22.60 -10.33
CA GLU A 327 25.21 -23.75 -10.45
C GLU A 327 25.29 -24.44 -9.08
N ALA A 328 25.45 -25.77 -9.06
CA ALA A 328 25.76 -26.54 -7.85
C ALA A 328 27.28 -26.74 -7.70
N VAL A 329 27.78 -26.78 -6.46
CA VAL A 329 29.20 -26.99 -6.13
C VAL A 329 29.32 -28.09 -5.07
N ASP A 330 30.12 -29.11 -5.39
CA ASP A 330 30.36 -30.30 -4.57
C ASP A 330 31.41 -30.06 -3.46
N LEU A 331 31.90 -31.12 -2.80
CA LEU A 331 32.94 -31.00 -1.78
C LEU A 331 34.36 -30.85 -2.34
N ASP A 332 34.61 -31.26 -3.58
CA ASP A 332 35.93 -31.29 -4.22
C ASP A 332 36.13 -30.17 -5.29
N ASP A 333 35.25 -29.16 -5.28
CA ASP A 333 35.26 -27.94 -6.12
C ASP A 333 34.85 -28.11 -7.59
N ASN A 334 34.25 -29.24 -7.99
CA ASN A 334 33.60 -29.34 -9.29
C ASN A 334 32.27 -28.57 -9.31
N VAL A 335 31.84 -28.19 -10.51
CA VAL A 335 30.72 -27.25 -10.72
C VAL A 335 29.77 -27.84 -11.77
N SER A 336 28.47 -27.80 -11.49
CA SER A 336 27.45 -28.24 -12.46
C SER A 336 27.44 -27.36 -13.72
N SER A 337 26.74 -27.81 -14.76
CA SER A 337 26.26 -26.87 -15.79
C SER A 337 25.33 -25.82 -15.16
N ARG A 338 25.35 -24.60 -15.71
CA ARG A 338 24.46 -23.52 -15.26
C ARG A 338 23.02 -23.77 -15.72
N THR A 339 22.05 -23.48 -14.86
CA THR A 339 20.63 -23.57 -15.22
C THR A 339 20.24 -22.56 -16.30
N ALA A 340 19.08 -22.78 -16.93
CA ALA A 340 18.41 -21.72 -17.67
C ALA A 340 18.12 -20.50 -16.77
N GLU A 341 17.96 -19.34 -17.38
CA GLU A 341 17.58 -18.11 -16.67
C GLU A 341 16.10 -18.11 -16.30
N VAL A 342 15.78 -17.72 -15.07
CA VAL A 342 14.44 -17.33 -14.63
C VAL A 342 14.38 -15.82 -14.39
N THR A 343 13.25 -15.18 -14.70
CA THR A 343 13.15 -13.71 -14.69
C THR A 343 11.93 -13.20 -13.95
N ILE A 344 12.05 -12.05 -13.30
CA ILE A 344 10.97 -11.40 -12.54
C ILE A 344 11.04 -9.87 -12.66
N PHE A 345 9.89 -9.22 -12.53
CA PHE A 345 9.76 -7.78 -12.31
C PHE A 345 9.33 -7.57 -10.85
N PRO A 346 10.21 -7.11 -9.95
CA PRO A 346 9.90 -7.00 -8.53
C PRO A 346 8.81 -5.96 -8.26
N ALA A 347 7.90 -6.27 -7.34
CA ALA A 347 6.84 -5.38 -6.90
C ALA A 347 7.34 -4.30 -5.90
N GLY A 348 6.62 -3.17 -5.82
CA GLY A 348 6.86 -2.08 -4.89
C GLY A 348 7.06 -0.71 -5.53
N ALA A 349 7.65 0.22 -4.77
CA ALA A 349 7.85 1.61 -5.20
C ALA A 349 9.13 1.80 -6.02
N LEU A 350 9.03 2.53 -7.14
CA LEU A 350 10.14 2.75 -8.06
C LEU A 350 11.27 3.59 -7.44
N THR A 351 12.46 2.99 -7.34
CA THR A 351 13.69 3.64 -6.84
C THR A 351 14.43 4.45 -7.90
N GLY A 352 14.03 4.32 -9.17
CA GLY A 352 14.56 5.00 -10.35
C GLY A 352 13.45 5.29 -11.36
N ASP A 353 13.82 5.86 -12.51
CA ASP A 353 12.97 5.82 -13.69
C ASP A 353 13.08 4.43 -14.33
N VAL A 354 11.98 3.91 -14.88
CA VAL A 354 11.90 2.54 -15.40
C VAL A 354 11.34 2.55 -16.82
N THR A 355 11.92 1.74 -17.70
CA THR A 355 11.37 1.46 -19.04
C THR A 355 11.07 -0.03 -19.18
N TRP A 356 9.83 -0.39 -19.50
CA TRP A 356 9.48 -1.75 -19.89
C TRP A 356 9.53 -1.92 -21.39
N ARG A 357 10.26 -2.95 -21.84
CA ARG A 357 10.59 -3.15 -23.26
C ARG A 357 9.68 -4.15 -23.97
N ALA A 358 9.42 -3.91 -25.24
CA ALA A 358 8.61 -4.81 -26.07
C ALA A 358 9.15 -6.25 -26.05
N ALA A 359 10.48 -6.39 -26.14
CA ALA A 359 11.23 -7.65 -26.13
C ALA A 359 11.19 -8.43 -24.80
N TRP A 360 10.60 -7.87 -23.73
CA TRP A 360 10.39 -8.56 -22.45
C TRP A 360 8.96 -9.07 -22.26
N SER A 361 8.10 -8.96 -23.27
CA SER A 361 6.70 -9.38 -23.21
C SER A 361 6.53 -10.91 -23.34
N PRO A 362 5.58 -11.53 -22.61
CA PRO A 362 4.69 -10.94 -21.62
C PRO A 362 5.42 -10.64 -20.29
N ILE A 363 5.13 -9.47 -19.72
CA ILE A 363 5.62 -9.07 -18.40
C ILE A 363 4.61 -9.54 -17.34
N ASP A 364 5.04 -10.40 -16.42
CA ASP A 364 4.20 -10.89 -15.32
C ASP A 364 4.37 -10.02 -14.07
N LEU A 365 3.32 -9.27 -13.71
CA LEU A 365 3.27 -8.42 -12.52
C LEU A 365 2.50 -9.14 -11.41
N SER A 366 3.21 -9.55 -10.35
CA SER A 366 2.68 -10.37 -9.24
C SER A 366 2.54 -9.62 -7.90
N GLY A 367 2.59 -8.30 -7.96
CA GLY A 367 2.35 -7.40 -6.82
C GLY A 367 2.36 -5.95 -7.28
N ASP A 368 2.12 -5.02 -6.35
CA ASP A 368 1.91 -3.61 -6.68
C ASP A 368 3.08 -2.93 -7.41
N LEU A 369 2.77 -1.83 -8.11
CA LEU A 369 3.78 -0.94 -8.68
C LEU A 369 3.46 0.53 -8.35
N GLU A 370 4.29 1.17 -7.53
CA GLU A 370 4.14 2.58 -7.17
C GLU A 370 5.18 3.46 -7.90
N VAL A 371 4.71 4.21 -8.89
CA VAL A 371 5.49 5.25 -9.59
C VAL A 371 5.45 6.51 -8.75
N GLY A 372 6.39 6.64 -7.82
CA GLY A 372 6.47 7.77 -6.88
C GLY A 372 6.69 9.13 -7.56
N ALA A 373 6.40 10.21 -6.83
CA ALA A 373 6.53 11.58 -7.32
C ALA A 373 7.94 11.89 -7.85
N GLY A 374 8.00 12.50 -9.05
CA GLY A 374 9.25 12.81 -9.73
C GLY A 374 9.93 11.63 -10.43
N ARG A 375 9.25 10.47 -10.57
CA ARG A 375 9.68 9.34 -11.40
C ARG A 375 8.93 9.28 -12.72
N VAL A 376 9.57 8.70 -13.72
CA VAL A 376 8.96 8.34 -15.01
C VAL A 376 8.94 6.83 -15.18
N PHE A 377 7.76 6.27 -15.38
CA PHE A 377 7.54 4.90 -15.83
C PHE A 377 7.14 4.93 -17.30
N THR A 378 7.99 4.35 -18.16
CA THR A 378 7.82 4.31 -19.61
C THR A 378 7.54 2.89 -20.07
N ILE A 379 6.62 2.73 -21.01
CA ILE A 379 6.25 1.45 -21.59
C ILE A 379 6.38 1.56 -23.11
N GLU A 380 7.26 0.75 -23.70
CA GLU A 380 7.48 0.70 -25.15
C GLU A 380 6.23 0.18 -25.90
N PRO A 381 6.00 0.58 -27.16
CA PRO A 381 4.92 0.04 -27.99
C PRO A 381 4.94 -1.49 -28.04
N GLY A 382 3.76 -2.12 -28.01
CA GLY A 382 3.61 -3.58 -28.10
C GLY A 382 3.84 -4.34 -26.79
N VAL A 383 4.20 -3.68 -25.69
CA VAL A 383 4.34 -4.35 -24.38
C VAL A 383 3.01 -4.94 -23.92
N THR A 384 3.02 -6.21 -23.54
CA THR A 384 1.88 -6.88 -22.90
C THR A 384 2.22 -7.24 -21.46
N VAL A 385 1.41 -6.76 -20.52
CA VAL A 385 1.52 -6.99 -19.08
C VAL A 385 0.38 -7.88 -18.62
N ARG A 386 0.72 -9.00 -17.95
CA ARG A 386 -0.24 -9.87 -17.28
C ARG A 386 -0.21 -9.56 -15.78
N VAL A 387 -1.32 -9.07 -15.24
CA VAL A 387 -1.44 -8.67 -13.85
C VAL A 387 -2.06 -9.81 -13.03
N SER A 388 -1.42 -10.16 -11.92
CA SER A 388 -1.92 -11.17 -10.99
C SER A 388 -3.25 -10.76 -10.36
N PRO A 389 -4.22 -11.69 -10.20
CA PRO A 389 -5.41 -11.47 -9.40
C PRO A 389 -5.15 -11.53 -7.88
N THR A 390 -3.88 -11.53 -7.46
CA THR A 390 -3.46 -11.59 -6.07
C THR A 390 -2.12 -10.87 -5.90
N ASP A 391 -2.04 -9.91 -4.97
CA ASP A 391 -0.77 -9.28 -4.59
C ASP A 391 0.06 -10.22 -3.70
N LEU A 392 1.24 -10.62 -4.18
CA LEU A 392 2.18 -11.45 -3.42
C LEU A 392 3.17 -10.63 -2.57
N ALA A 393 3.21 -9.30 -2.73
CA ALA A 393 3.97 -8.41 -1.85
C ALA A 393 3.21 -8.07 -0.55
N GLN A 394 1.88 -8.12 -0.59
CA GLN A 394 0.95 -7.78 0.50
C GLN A 394 1.17 -6.36 1.03
N ARG A 395 1.08 -5.37 0.12
CA ARG A 395 1.35 -3.94 0.36
C ARG A 395 0.14 -3.08 -0.06
N GLY A 396 0.36 -1.98 -0.77
CA GLY A 396 -0.70 -1.16 -1.38
C GLY A 396 -1.75 -0.57 -0.43
N TYR A 397 -2.90 -0.23 -1.01
CA TYR A 397 -4.13 0.12 -0.30
C TYR A 397 -5.04 -1.11 -0.11
N ASP A 398 -5.06 -2.05 -1.08
CA ASP A 398 -5.60 -3.40 -0.90
C ASP A 398 -4.48 -4.46 -0.93
N PRO A 399 -4.03 -4.99 0.23
CA PRO A 399 -2.93 -5.95 0.33
C PRO A 399 -3.25 -7.36 -0.21
N ASN A 400 -4.36 -7.51 -0.93
CA ASN A 400 -4.77 -8.75 -1.58
C ASN A 400 -4.79 -8.62 -3.11
N THR A 401 -4.87 -7.41 -3.67
CA THR A 401 -5.28 -7.17 -5.06
C THR A 401 -4.34 -6.17 -5.73
N VAL A 402 -3.67 -6.56 -6.82
CA VAL A 402 -2.59 -5.75 -7.42
C VAL A 402 -3.05 -4.35 -7.85
N GLU A 403 -2.34 -3.33 -7.35
CA GLU A 403 -2.52 -1.92 -7.67
C GLU A 403 -1.33 -1.36 -8.48
N ILE A 404 -1.62 -0.54 -9.50
CA ILE A 404 -0.61 0.29 -10.18
C ILE A 404 -0.94 1.75 -9.91
N VAL A 405 -0.09 2.42 -9.14
CA VAL A 405 -0.35 3.76 -8.60
C VAL A 405 0.71 4.75 -9.07
N VAL A 406 0.29 5.89 -9.60
CA VAL A 406 1.18 6.86 -10.24
C VAL A 406 1.01 8.24 -9.59
N ASP A 407 2.00 8.63 -8.79
CA ASP A 407 2.27 10.01 -8.34
C ASP A 407 3.35 10.70 -9.19
N GLY A 408 4.08 9.94 -10.00
CA GLY A 408 5.02 10.41 -11.00
C GLY A 408 4.36 10.55 -12.37
N VAL A 409 5.03 10.05 -13.40
CA VAL A 409 4.56 10.08 -14.80
C VAL A 409 4.47 8.66 -15.35
N LEU A 410 3.32 8.32 -15.94
CA LEU A 410 3.19 7.15 -16.82
C LEU A 410 3.26 7.60 -18.28
N ARG A 411 4.10 6.95 -19.08
CA ARG A 411 4.15 7.07 -20.54
C ARG A 411 3.89 5.71 -21.18
N ALA A 412 2.70 5.53 -21.73
CA ALA A 412 2.37 4.41 -22.60
C ALA A 412 2.18 4.96 -24.03
N GLY A 413 3.17 4.73 -24.89
CA GLY A 413 3.18 5.20 -26.27
C GLY A 413 2.99 4.04 -27.24
N ALA A 414 1.75 3.73 -27.62
CA ALA A 414 1.43 2.61 -28.49
C ALA A 414 1.07 3.04 -29.93
N THR A 415 0.95 2.07 -30.82
CA THR A 415 0.42 2.25 -32.19
C THR A 415 -0.60 1.16 -32.51
N ASP A 416 -1.44 1.34 -33.54
CA ASP A 416 -2.41 0.31 -33.98
C ASP A 416 -1.78 -1.06 -34.25
N SER A 417 -0.54 -1.05 -34.75
CA SER A 417 0.29 -2.23 -35.02
C SER A 417 1.03 -2.79 -33.80
N ALA A 418 1.18 -2.00 -32.74
CA ALA A 418 1.89 -2.34 -31.51
C ALA A 418 1.18 -1.74 -30.27
N PRO A 419 -0.06 -2.19 -29.95
CA PRO A 419 -0.82 -1.73 -28.79
C PRO A 419 -0.16 -2.16 -27.48
N VAL A 420 -0.16 -1.27 -26.48
CA VAL A 420 0.29 -1.59 -25.10
C VAL A 420 -0.91 -2.15 -24.33
N ARG A 421 -0.72 -3.28 -23.63
CA ARG A 421 -1.82 -4.00 -22.96
C ARG A 421 -1.55 -4.27 -21.49
N PHE A 422 -2.55 -4.03 -20.65
CA PHE A 422 -2.69 -4.63 -19.32
C PHE A 422 -3.91 -5.56 -19.30
N LEU A 423 -3.74 -6.78 -18.82
CA LEU A 423 -4.79 -7.80 -18.74
C LEU A 423 -4.55 -8.77 -17.57
N SER A 424 -5.61 -9.42 -17.09
CA SER A 424 -5.50 -10.39 -15.98
C SER A 424 -4.73 -11.65 -16.39
N SER A 425 -3.86 -12.15 -15.51
CA SER A 425 -3.19 -13.45 -15.68
C SER A 425 -4.08 -14.66 -15.31
N SER A 426 -5.31 -14.42 -14.82
CA SER A 426 -6.28 -15.46 -14.47
C SER A 426 -6.59 -16.37 -15.66
N SER A 427 -6.77 -17.67 -15.40
CA SER A 427 -7.30 -18.62 -16.39
C SER A 427 -8.77 -18.38 -16.74
N GLN A 428 -9.49 -17.61 -15.91
CA GLN A 428 -10.86 -17.15 -16.17
C GLN A 428 -10.97 -15.66 -15.81
N PRO A 429 -10.60 -14.75 -16.73
CA PRO A 429 -10.52 -13.31 -16.45
C PRO A 429 -11.87 -12.66 -16.11
N GLY A 430 -12.01 -12.20 -14.87
CA GLY A 430 -13.19 -11.54 -14.33
C GLY A 430 -13.25 -10.04 -14.65
N ARG A 431 -13.88 -9.26 -13.77
CA ARG A 431 -14.10 -7.80 -13.91
C ARG A 431 -13.38 -6.95 -12.87
N THR A 432 -12.77 -7.59 -11.90
CA THR A 432 -12.23 -6.98 -10.68
C THR A 432 -10.99 -7.75 -10.23
N ASP A 433 -10.28 -8.37 -11.17
CA ASP A 433 -9.17 -9.28 -10.89
C ASP A 433 -8.01 -8.51 -10.26
N TRP A 434 -7.76 -7.30 -10.78
CA TRP A 434 -6.79 -6.34 -10.26
C TRP A 434 -7.45 -4.96 -10.16
N MET A 435 -6.87 -4.03 -9.42
CA MET A 435 -7.55 -2.75 -9.12
C MET A 435 -7.59 -1.80 -10.33
N GLY A 436 -6.56 -1.82 -11.18
CA GLY A 436 -6.42 -0.99 -12.38
C GLY A 436 -5.29 0.03 -12.29
N LEU A 437 -5.28 0.98 -13.24
CA LEU A 437 -4.30 2.07 -13.28
C LEU A 437 -4.81 3.31 -12.53
N ARG A 438 -4.16 3.70 -11.44
CA ARG A 438 -4.51 4.88 -10.65
C ARG A 438 -3.56 6.04 -10.89
N LEU A 439 -4.00 7.02 -11.68
CA LEU A 439 -3.27 8.26 -11.93
C LEU A 439 -3.64 9.34 -10.90
N ARG A 440 -2.68 9.72 -10.06
CA ARG A 440 -2.79 10.80 -9.05
C ARG A 440 -2.05 12.05 -9.52
N THR A 441 -2.35 13.19 -8.90
CA THR A 441 -1.78 14.50 -9.26
C THR A 441 -0.25 14.50 -9.06
N PRO A 442 0.55 14.67 -10.14
CA PRO A 442 2.00 14.64 -10.00
C PRO A 442 2.56 15.91 -9.34
N ALA A 443 3.70 15.77 -8.69
CA ALA A 443 4.41 16.89 -8.07
C ALA A 443 5.16 17.74 -9.13
N GLY A 444 4.47 18.71 -9.73
CA GLY A 444 5.04 19.67 -10.67
C GLY A 444 4.21 19.84 -11.94
N PRO A 445 4.78 20.39 -13.03
CA PRO A 445 4.10 20.62 -14.31
C PRO A 445 4.05 19.36 -15.20
N TRP A 446 4.17 18.17 -14.61
CA TRP A 446 4.28 16.92 -15.34
C TRP A 446 2.90 16.39 -15.76
N VAL A 447 2.86 15.68 -16.88
CA VAL A 447 1.64 15.15 -17.50
C VAL A 447 1.90 13.69 -17.85
N SER A 448 0.96 12.79 -17.54
CA SER A 448 1.01 11.41 -18.03
C SER A 448 0.44 11.31 -19.45
N GLU A 449 0.99 10.39 -20.24
CA GLU A 449 0.69 10.21 -21.67
C GLU A 449 0.18 8.77 -21.88
N LEU A 450 -1.10 8.62 -22.22
CA LEU A 450 -1.74 7.32 -22.50
C LEU A 450 -2.22 7.30 -23.96
N ILE A 451 -1.43 6.72 -24.85
CA ILE A 451 -1.65 6.69 -26.30
C ILE A 451 -1.81 5.23 -26.73
N GLY A 452 -2.97 4.86 -27.29
CA GLY A 452 -3.26 3.50 -27.78
C GLY A 452 -3.17 2.41 -26.70
N LEU A 453 -3.41 2.78 -25.44
CA LEU A 453 -3.33 1.89 -24.28
C LEU A 453 -4.61 1.08 -24.12
N GLU A 454 -4.47 -0.23 -23.95
CA GLU A 454 -5.56 -1.18 -23.69
C GLU A 454 -5.52 -1.70 -22.25
N VAL A 455 -6.60 -1.51 -21.47
CA VAL A 455 -6.70 -2.00 -20.08
C VAL A 455 -7.88 -2.94 -19.91
N ASN A 456 -7.64 -4.15 -19.41
CA ASN A 456 -8.62 -5.23 -19.31
C ASN A 456 -8.81 -5.76 -17.88
N ASN A 457 -10.03 -6.23 -17.57
CA ASN A 457 -10.37 -7.03 -16.37
C ASN A 457 -10.14 -6.36 -15.00
N ALA A 458 -9.89 -5.05 -14.98
CA ALA A 458 -9.61 -4.27 -13.79
C ALA A 458 -10.88 -3.76 -13.11
N ARG A 459 -10.84 -3.52 -11.81
CA ARG A 459 -11.96 -2.92 -11.07
C ARG A 459 -12.29 -1.50 -11.58
N ALA A 460 -11.30 -0.63 -11.65
CA ALA A 460 -11.40 0.68 -12.30
C ALA A 460 -10.25 0.79 -13.31
N GLY A 461 -10.52 0.49 -14.59
CA GLY A 461 -9.47 0.34 -15.62
C GLY A 461 -8.48 1.50 -15.65
N VAL A 462 -9.00 2.74 -15.72
CA VAL A 462 -8.22 3.92 -15.35
C VAL A 462 -8.99 4.77 -14.34
N LEU A 463 -8.45 4.88 -13.14
CA LEU A 463 -8.88 5.81 -12.08
C LEU A 463 -8.06 7.09 -12.17
N ILE A 464 -8.71 8.19 -12.52
CA ILE A 464 -8.08 9.50 -12.75
C ILE A 464 -8.46 10.42 -11.58
N ASN A 465 -7.47 10.71 -10.73
CA ASN A 465 -7.54 11.76 -9.70
C ASN A 465 -6.73 13.01 -10.11
N ALA A 466 -6.02 12.97 -11.24
CA ALA A 466 -5.04 14.00 -11.65
C ALA A 466 -5.62 15.11 -12.56
N PRO A 467 -5.21 16.38 -12.39
CA PRO A 467 -5.17 17.36 -13.48
C PRO A 467 -4.02 17.01 -14.44
N GLY A 468 -4.14 17.38 -15.73
CA GLY A 468 -3.03 17.24 -16.69
C GLY A 468 -2.71 15.79 -17.08
N LEU A 469 -3.50 15.25 -18.01
CA LEU A 469 -3.34 13.93 -18.60
C LEU A 469 -3.60 14.06 -20.11
N PHE A 470 -2.74 13.49 -20.95
CA PHE A 470 -3.00 13.36 -22.38
C PHE A 470 -3.49 11.94 -22.68
N THR A 471 -4.69 11.82 -23.27
CA THR A 471 -5.24 10.56 -23.80
C THR A 471 -5.38 10.64 -25.31
N SER A 472 -5.00 9.56 -25.99
CA SER A 472 -5.44 9.24 -27.35
C SER A 472 -5.77 7.76 -27.40
N ASP A 473 -6.95 7.42 -27.88
CA ASP A 473 -7.36 6.03 -28.19
C ASP A 473 -7.27 5.08 -26.98
N LEU A 474 -7.49 5.63 -25.77
CA LEU A 474 -7.49 4.88 -24.52
C LEU A 474 -8.68 3.92 -24.50
N THR A 475 -8.38 2.62 -24.57
CA THR A 475 -9.37 1.56 -24.63
C THR A 475 -9.40 0.79 -23.30
N VAL A 476 -10.59 0.70 -22.70
CA VAL A 476 -10.81 -0.09 -21.48
C VAL A 476 -11.89 -1.13 -21.73
N ARG A 477 -11.65 -2.38 -21.30
CA ARG A 477 -12.52 -3.52 -21.62
C ARG A 477 -12.81 -4.41 -20.40
N ARG A 478 -14.03 -4.93 -20.30
CA ARG A 478 -14.44 -5.93 -19.29
C ARG A 478 -14.20 -5.55 -17.82
N CYS A 479 -14.16 -4.27 -17.48
CA CYS A 479 -13.96 -3.78 -16.11
C CYS A 479 -15.27 -3.72 -15.28
N GLU A 480 -15.19 -3.50 -13.97
CA GLU A 480 -16.35 -3.02 -13.17
C GLU A 480 -16.68 -1.58 -13.63
N THR A 481 -15.72 -0.66 -13.56
CA THR A 481 -15.78 0.66 -14.19
C THR A 481 -14.68 0.80 -15.23
N GLY A 482 -15.01 1.28 -16.44
CA GLY A 482 -14.03 1.51 -17.50
C GLY A 482 -13.07 2.65 -17.14
N VAL A 483 -13.53 3.89 -17.30
CA VAL A 483 -12.81 5.09 -16.84
C VAL A 483 -13.57 5.71 -15.67
N LEU A 484 -12.87 6.00 -14.58
CA LEU A 484 -13.41 6.66 -13.39
C LEU A 484 -12.64 7.95 -13.10
N VAL A 485 -13.24 9.10 -13.39
CA VAL A 485 -12.69 10.41 -13.03
C VAL A 485 -13.24 10.79 -11.66
N GLN A 486 -12.43 10.78 -10.61
CA GLN A 486 -12.91 10.91 -9.23
C GLN A 486 -12.13 11.98 -8.46
N GLY A 487 -12.83 12.96 -7.88
CA GLY A 487 -12.24 14.06 -7.09
C GLY A 487 -11.27 14.98 -7.85
N ALA A 488 -11.13 14.79 -9.17
CA ALA A 488 -10.21 15.54 -10.01
C ALA A 488 -10.69 16.97 -10.27
N SER A 489 -9.77 17.86 -10.65
CA SER A 489 -10.06 19.27 -10.90
C SER A 489 -9.41 19.73 -12.20
N GLY A 490 -10.19 20.31 -13.12
CA GLY A 490 -9.71 20.85 -14.40
C GLY A 490 -9.18 19.83 -15.41
N THR A 491 -9.40 18.53 -15.20
CA THR A 491 -8.97 17.46 -16.10
C THR A 491 -9.70 17.55 -17.45
N VAL A 492 -8.97 17.41 -18.55
CA VAL A 492 -9.51 17.37 -19.92
C VAL A 492 -9.16 16.03 -20.55
N LEU A 493 -10.13 15.32 -21.11
CA LEU A 493 -9.96 14.02 -21.77
C LEU A 493 -10.66 14.01 -23.13
N ASP A 494 -10.08 13.32 -24.10
CA ASP A 494 -10.69 13.02 -25.41
C ASP A 494 -10.29 11.60 -25.85
N GLY A 495 -10.99 11.02 -26.83
CA GLY A 495 -10.64 9.71 -27.41
C GLY A 495 -10.69 8.55 -26.40
N LEU A 496 -11.83 8.36 -25.74
CA LEU A 496 -12.04 7.29 -24.74
C LEU A 496 -12.94 6.18 -25.30
N SER A 497 -12.52 4.92 -25.18
CA SER A 497 -13.32 3.76 -25.59
C SER A 497 -13.53 2.81 -24.40
N CYS A 498 -14.78 2.50 -24.08
CA CYS A 498 -15.16 1.59 -23.00
C CYS A 498 -16.06 0.48 -23.54
N GLN A 499 -15.54 -0.75 -23.61
CA GLN A 499 -16.28 -1.91 -24.13
C GLN A 499 -16.55 -2.97 -23.05
N ASP A 500 -17.79 -3.42 -22.96
CA ASP A 500 -18.24 -4.51 -22.10
C ASP A 500 -17.90 -4.29 -20.61
N CYS A 501 -17.75 -3.04 -20.14
CA CYS A 501 -17.59 -2.68 -18.72
C CYS A 501 -18.96 -2.62 -18.03
N GLN A 502 -19.06 -2.84 -16.70
CA GLN A 502 -20.38 -2.74 -16.03
C GLN A 502 -20.88 -1.28 -15.99
N THR A 503 -20.01 -0.35 -15.62
CA THR A 503 -20.13 1.07 -15.97
C THR A 503 -19.07 1.45 -17.00
N GLY A 504 -19.46 2.12 -18.10
CA GLY A 504 -18.50 2.60 -19.11
C GLY A 504 -17.61 3.73 -18.57
N LEU A 505 -18.17 4.94 -18.50
CA LEU A 505 -17.52 6.11 -17.91
C LEU A 505 -18.25 6.53 -16.63
N ALA A 506 -17.49 6.80 -15.57
CA ALA A 506 -17.98 7.44 -14.36
C ALA A 506 -17.22 8.73 -14.05
N ALA A 507 -17.92 9.77 -13.61
CA ALA A 507 -17.33 10.98 -13.05
C ALA A 507 -17.94 11.28 -11.68
N GLU A 508 -17.12 11.41 -10.65
CA GLU A 508 -17.56 11.49 -9.26
C GLU A 508 -16.88 12.62 -8.48
N GLY A 509 -17.66 13.60 -8.01
CA GLY A 509 -17.16 14.68 -7.14
C GLY A 509 -16.07 15.57 -7.75
N THR A 510 -15.99 15.63 -9.08
CA THR A 510 -14.98 16.42 -9.81
C THR A 510 -15.36 17.90 -9.93
N THR A 511 -14.40 18.76 -10.28
CA THR A 511 -14.63 20.18 -10.58
C THR A 511 -14.01 20.56 -11.93
N ASP A 512 -14.68 21.40 -12.74
CA ASP A 512 -14.15 21.96 -14.00
C ASP A 512 -13.65 20.93 -15.05
N CYS A 513 -13.98 19.65 -14.88
CA CYS A 513 -13.52 18.59 -15.76
C CYS A 513 -14.33 18.53 -17.06
N ARG A 514 -13.65 18.25 -18.18
CA ARG A 514 -14.23 18.18 -19.52
C ARG A 514 -13.85 16.85 -20.16
N VAL A 515 -14.85 16.13 -20.68
CA VAL A 515 -14.64 14.85 -21.35
C VAL A 515 -15.31 14.88 -22.71
N ALA A 516 -14.57 14.48 -23.74
CA ALA A 516 -15.02 14.40 -25.12
C ALA A 516 -14.71 13.03 -25.74
N GLY A 517 -15.29 12.75 -26.92
CA GLY A 517 -14.89 11.59 -27.75
C GLY A 517 -15.10 10.25 -27.06
N VAL A 518 -16.21 10.08 -26.32
CA VAL A 518 -16.47 8.90 -25.50
C VAL A 518 -17.31 7.88 -26.25
N THR A 519 -16.73 6.72 -26.55
CA THR A 519 -17.45 5.56 -27.08
C THR A 519 -17.72 4.57 -25.96
N VAL A 520 -18.99 4.17 -25.76
CA VAL A 520 -19.35 3.08 -24.85
C VAL A 520 -20.12 2.00 -25.60
N ARG A 521 -19.73 0.73 -25.43
CA ARG A 521 -20.37 -0.43 -26.04
C ARG A 521 -20.68 -1.48 -24.96
N GLY A 522 -21.94 -1.87 -24.86
CA GLY A 522 -22.43 -2.80 -23.84
C GLY A 522 -22.47 -2.20 -22.42
N GLY A 523 -22.61 -3.07 -21.42
CA GLY A 523 -22.60 -2.72 -20.00
C GLY A 523 -23.97 -2.54 -19.36
N GLU A 524 -24.01 -2.36 -18.04
CA GLU A 524 -25.24 -2.07 -17.30
C GLU A 524 -25.59 -0.57 -17.41
N THR A 525 -24.61 0.29 -17.11
CA THR A 525 -24.71 1.75 -17.21
C THR A 525 -23.69 2.30 -18.20
N GLY A 526 -24.12 3.07 -19.18
CA GLY A 526 -23.22 3.65 -20.17
C GLY A 526 -22.29 4.71 -19.56
N ILE A 527 -22.89 5.83 -19.14
CA ILE A 527 -22.18 6.95 -18.49
C ILE A 527 -22.90 7.37 -17.22
N ARG A 528 -22.16 7.64 -16.13
CA ARG A 528 -22.69 8.10 -14.84
C ARG A 528 -21.91 9.30 -14.30
N LEU A 529 -22.56 10.47 -14.24
CA LEU A 529 -22.01 11.68 -13.61
C LEU A 529 -22.69 11.86 -12.24
N ARG A 530 -21.92 12.00 -11.16
CA ARG A 530 -22.45 12.16 -9.79
C ARG A 530 -21.68 13.19 -8.95
N GLY A 531 -22.40 14.15 -8.38
CA GLY A 531 -21.87 15.16 -7.46
C GLY A 531 -20.79 16.09 -8.01
N ASN A 532 -20.60 16.17 -9.34
CA ASN A 532 -19.61 17.02 -9.98
C ASN A 532 -20.03 18.50 -10.02
N GLN A 533 -19.07 19.39 -10.26
CA GLN A 533 -19.27 20.84 -10.38
C GLN A 533 -18.70 21.36 -11.71
N ARG A 534 -19.55 21.99 -12.53
CA ARG A 534 -19.19 22.53 -13.87
C ARG A 534 -18.54 21.47 -14.79
N PHE A 535 -19.03 20.24 -14.72
CA PHE A 535 -18.59 19.16 -15.61
C PHE A 535 -19.11 19.40 -17.05
N THR A 536 -18.33 19.04 -18.05
CA THR A 536 -18.76 19.05 -19.47
C THR A 536 -18.55 17.69 -20.10
N LEU A 537 -19.62 17.13 -20.69
CA LEU A 537 -19.58 15.92 -21.51
C LEU A 537 -20.02 16.25 -22.94
N ARG A 538 -19.22 15.91 -23.94
CA ARG A 538 -19.55 16.17 -25.35
C ARG A 538 -19.06 15.08 -26.31
N ARG A 539 -19.57 15.03 -27.54
CA ARG A 539 -19.15 14.07 -28.59
C ARG A 539 -19.09 12.63 -28.06
N PHE A 540 -20.22 12.09 -27.61
CA PHE A 540 -20.29 10.75 -27.02
C PHE A 540 -21.27 9.83 -27.73
N ASP A 541 -21.00 8.53 -27.70
CA ASP A 541 -21.82 7.50 -28.35
C ASP A 541 -21.90 6.25 -27.47
N VAL A 542 -23.00 6.13 -26.74
CA VAL A 542 -23.34 5.01 -25.85
C VAL A 542 -24.29 4.06 -26.59
N ARG A 543 -23.92 2.78 -26.74
CA ARG A 543 -24.79 1.75 -27.32
C ARG A 543 -24.76 0.47 -26.50
N GLY A 544 -25.91 -0.22 -26.43
CA GLY A 544 -26.02 -1.53 -25.78
C GLY A 544 -26.04 -1.48 -24.25
N ALA A 545 -26.26 -0.31 -23.64
CA ALA A 545 -26.41 -0.20 -22.20
C ALA A 545 -27.72 -0.88 -21.75
N LEU A 546 -27.62 -1.92 -20.92
CA LEU A 546 -28.74 -2.80 -20.58
C LEU A 546 -29.77 -2.12 -19.67
N ASP A 547 -29.33 -1.29 -18.71
CA ASP A 547 -30.21 -0.64 -17.74
C ASP A 547 -30.40 0.86 -18.01
N THR A 548 -29.31 1.64 -18.02
CA THR A 548 -29.39 3.09 -18.26
C THR A 548 -28.24 3.57 -19.15
N GLY A 549 -28.55 4.27 -20.25
CA GLY A 549 -27.53 4.86 -21.12
C GLY A 549 -26.73 5.97 -20.45
N LEU A 550 -27.41 6.96 -19.87
CA LEU A 550 -26.81 8.11 -19.20
C LEU A 550 -27.51 8.42 -17.86
N ARG A 551 -26.75 8.49 -16.75
CA ARG A 551 -27.25 8.91 -15.42
C ARG A 551 -26.61 10.23 -15.01
N LEU A 552 -27.43 11.26 -14.75
CA LEU A 552 -27.03 12.60 -14.32
C LEU A 552 -27.48 12.86 -12.87
N GLU A 553 -26.55 12.70 -11.94
CA GLU A 553 -26.70 12.78 -10.48
C GLU A 553 -25.83 13.93 -9.90
N ASP A 554 -25.52 14.94 -10.70
CA ASP A 554 -24.70 16.11 -10.35
C ASP A 554 -25.52 17.18 -9.63
N THR A 555 -25.04 17.66 -8.48
CA THR A 555 -25.75 18.68 -7.68
C THR A 555 -25.61 20.11 -8.22
N ALA A 556 -24.72 20.31 -9.20
CA ALA A 556 -24.57 21.54 -9.96
C ALA A 556 -24.80 21.28 -11.46
N SER A 557 -25.00 22.34 -12.23
CA SER A 557 -25.19 22.26 -13.69
C SER A 557 -24.00 21.61 -14.40
N ALA A 558 -24.13 20.34 -14.77
CA ALA A 558 -23.33 19.71 -15.81
C ALA A 558 -23.88 20.12 -17.19
N SER A 559 -22.99 20.31 -18.17
CA SER A 559 -23.36 20.54 -19.57
C SER A 559 -23.09 19.27 -20.38
N VAL A 560 -24.10 18.76 -21.08
CA VAL A 560 -24.08 17.48 -21.78
C VAL A 560 -24.63 17.66 -23.19
N ARG A 561 -23.77 17.50 -24.20
CA ARG A 561 -24.07 17.91 -25.59
C ARG A 561 -23.60 16.90 -26.64
N ALA A 562 -24.23 16.92 -27.82
CA ALA A 562 -23.77 16.17 -29.01
C ALA A 562 -23.52 14.68 -28.73
N GLY A 563 -24.56 13.97 -28.33
CA GLY A 563 -24.45 12.60 -27.82
C GLY A 563 -25.51 11.63 -28.32
N VAL A 564 -25.09 10.43 -28.71
CA VAL A 564 -25.97 9.29 -29.02
C VAL A 564 -26.09 8.41 -27.78
N VAL A 565 -27.32 8.01 -27.43
CA VAL A 565 -27.62 7.15 -26.27
C VAL A 565 -28.64 6.08 -26.66
N ALA A 566 -28.16 4.87 -26.98
CA ALA A 566 -28.98 3.72 -27.32
C ALA A 566 -28.95 2.68 -26.17
N ALA A 567 -30.10 2.46 -25.50
CA ALA A 567 -30.19 1.67 -24.28
C ALA A 567 -31.41 0.74 -24.26
N SER A 568 -31.28 -0.43 -23.63
CA SER A 568 -32.30 -1.49 -23.64
C SER A 568 -33.50 -1.23 -22.70
N ARG A 569 -33.35 -0.32 -21.72
CA ARG A 569 -34.43 0.04 -20.77
C ARG A 569 -34.66 1.55 -20.68
N LEU A 570 -33.67 2.32 -20.21
CA LEU A 570 -33.77 3.78 -20.04
C LEU A 570 -32.64 4.49 -20.77
N GLY A 571 -32.97 5.50 -21.58
CA GLY A 571 -32.00 6.34 -22.26
C GLY A 571 -31.24 7.23 -21.28
N VAL A 572 -31.91 8.26 -20.75
CA VAL A 572 -31.33 9.25 -19.82
C VAL A 572 -32.10 9.33 -18.51
N SER A 573 -31.40 9.41 -17.38
CA SER A 573 -31.98 9.75 -16.07
C SER A 573 -31.37 11.05 -15.54
N VAL A 574 -32.20 12.00 -15.13
CA VAL A 574 -31.79 13.27 -14.52
C VAL A 574 -32.35 13.37 -13.10
N LYS A 575 -31.46 13.31 -12.11
CA LYS A 575 -31.76 13.38 -10.66
C LYS A 575 -31.09 14.55 -9.95
N GLY A 576 -30.10 15.15 -10.61
CA GLY A 576 -29.29 16.23 -10.08
C GLY A 576 -30.00 17.58 -9.98
N GLY A 577 -29.20 18.64 -9.86
CA GLY A 577 -29.64 20.01 -10.03
C GLY A 577 -29.91 20.35 -11.50
N ARG A 578 -30.00 21.65 -11.81
CA ARG A 578 -30.29 22.19 -13.16
C ARG A 578 -29.22 21.83 -14.21
N ALA A 579 -29.22 20.60 -14.71
CA ALA A 579 -28.38 20.15 -15.80
C ALA A 579 -28.75 20.83 -17.13
N ASP A 580 -27.76 21.04 -17.99
CA ASP A 580 -27.88 21.56 -19.35
C ASP A 580 -27.69 20.40 -20.33
N VAL A 581 -28.76 19.95 -20.98
CA VAL A 581 -28.81 18.69 -21.74
C VAL A 581 -29.37 18.97 -23.12
N GLN A 582 -28.50 19.10 -24.12
CA GLN A 582 -28.91 19.57 -25.43
C GLN A 582 -28.32 18.73 -26.57
N PHE A 583 -29.02 18.69 -27.72
CA PHE A 583 -28.53 18.01 -28.93
C PHE A 583 -28.13 16.55 -28.65
N LEU A 584 -29.00 15.79 -27.97
CA LEU A 584 -28.86 14.34 -27.80
C LEU A 584 -29.81 13.58 -28.72
N THR A 585 -29.37 12.45 -29.26
CA THR A 585 -30.24 11.45 -29.91
C THR A 585 -30.35 10.24 -28.99
N VAL A 586 -31.53 10.01 -28.43
CA VAL A 586 -31.78 8.99 -27.40
C VAL A 586 -32.74 7.94 -27.96
N ASP A 587 -32.32 6.68 -27.98
CA ASP A 587 -33.12 5.54 -28.44
C ASP A 587 -33.25 4.49 -27.34
N ALA A 588 -34.43 4.43 -26.71
CA ALA A 588 -34.73 3.51 -25.62
C ALA A 588 -36.25 3.37 -25.40
N PRO A 589 -36.74 2.26 -24.82
CA PRO A 589 -38.16 2.10 -24.50
C PRO A 589 -38.70 3.16 -23.52
N ALA A 590 -37.88 3.62 -22.57
CA ALA A 590 -38.09 4.85 -21.84
C ALA A 590 -37.01 5.87 -22.24
N GLY A 591 -37.41 7.01 -22.80
CA GLY A 591 -36.47 8.00 -23.35
C GLY A 591 -35.70 8.74 -22.27
N VAL A 592 -36.37 9.68 -21.58
CA VAL A 592 -35.81 10.48 -20.49
C VAL A 592 -36.70 10.39 -19.25
N LEU A 593 -36.09 10.16 -18.08
CA LEU A 593 -36.73 10.21 -16.77
C LEU A 593 -36.15 11.35 -15.94
N ILE A 594 -37.00 12.30 -15.54
CA ILE A 594 -36.68 13.44 -14.69
C ILE A 594 -37.22 13.18 -13.27
N ASP A 595 -36.29 12.99 -12.35
CA ASP A 595 -36.46 12.57 -10.95
C ASP A 595 -35.70 13.55 -10.01
N GLY A 596 -35.32 14.72 -10.54
CA GLY A 596 -34.60 15.80 -9.86
C GLY A 596 -35.47 17.01 -9.50
N GLY A 597 -35.11 17.68 -8.41
CA GLY A 597 -35.83 18.85 -7.88
C GLY A 597 -35.82 20.06 -8.81
N ASP A 598 -34.68 20.36 -9.42
CA ASP A 598 -34.54 21.44 -10.40
C ASP A 598 -35.05 21.02 -11.79
N GLN A 599 -35.43 22.01 -12.60
CA GLN A 599 -35.77 21.79 -14.01
C GLN A 599 -34.50 21.82 -14.86
N PRO A 600 -34.08 20.70 -15.50
CA PRO A 600 -32.97 20.73 -16.46
C PRO A 600 -33.35 21.54 -17.71
N ASP A 601 -32.36 22.17 -18.33
CA ASP A 601 -32.47 22.77 -19.66
C ASP A 601 -32.33 21.67 -20.72
N LEU A 602 -33.41 20.91 -20.91
CA LEU A 602 -33.50 19.79 -21.85
C LEU A 602 -34.20 20.25 -23.13
N ARG A 603 -33.42 20.47 -24.20
CA ARG A 603 -33.91 20.96 -25.52
C ARG A 603 -33.03 20.49 -26.68
N ASN A 604 -33.51 20.69 -27.90
CA ASN A 604 -32.89 20.30 -29.17
C ASN A 604 -32.57 18.79 -29.26
N CYS A 605 -33.20 17.95 -28.44
CA CYS A 605 -32.96 16.51 -28.42
C CYS A 605 -33.99 15.77 -29.29
N ILE A 606 -33.59 14.61 -29.81
CA ILE A 606 -34.46 13.64 -30.48
C ILE A 606 -34.58 12.43 -29.56
N LEU A 607 -35.76 12.24 -28.99
CA LEU A 607 -36.13 11.06 -28.22
C LEU A 607 -36.92 10.12 -29.14
N VAL A 608 -36.47 8.87 -29.25
CA VAL A 608 -37.11 7.86 -30.08
C VAL A 608 -37.20 6.53 -29.33
N ASN A 609 -38.20 5.72 -29.67
CA ASN A 609 -38.25 4.31 -29.29
C ASN A 609 -38.37 3.46 -30.56
N ARG A 610 -37.21 2.98 -31.05
CA ARG A 610 -37.12 2.07 -32.21
C ARG A 610 -36.99 0.61 -31.79
N THR A 611 -36.61 0.36 -30.54
CA THR A 611 -36.34 -0.97 -29.98
C THR A 611 -37.60 -1.70 -29.50
N ALA A 612 -38.62 -0.96 -29.06
CA ALA A 612 -39.95 -1.49 -28.74
C ALA A 612 -41.07 -0.49 -29.12
N PRO A 613 -41.28 -0.16 -30.41
CA PRO A 613 -42.19 0.90 -30.83
C PRO A 613 -43.63 0.73 -30.32
N GLY A 614 -44.28 1.84 -29.98
CA GLY A 614 -45.62 1.85 -29.38
C GLY A 614 -45.65 1.45 -27.91
N THR A 615 -44.50 1.39 -27.23
CA THR A 615 -44.39 1.10 -25.79
C THR A 615 -43.74 2.26 -25.02
N GLY A 616 -43.82 2.23 -23.69
CA GLY A 616 -43.06 3.13 -22.80
C GLY A 616 -43.40 4.61 -22.91
N ILE A 617 -42.48 5.46 -22.42
CA ILE A 617 -42.69 6.91 -22.26
C ILE A 617 -41.49 7.67 -22.82
N GLY A 618 -41.75 8.70 -23.63
CA GLY A 618 -40.71 9.53 -24.22
C GLY A 618 -40.00 10.39 -23.19
N LEU A 619 -40.77 11.21 -22.47
CA LEU A 619 -40.28 12.07 -21.40
C LEU A 619 -41.19 11.92 -20.17
N GLU A 620 -40.70 11.27 -19.12
CA GLU A 620 -41.40 11.13 -17.83
C GLU A 620 -40.82 12.09 -16.80
N GLU A 621 -41.70 12.82 -16.12
CA GLU A 621 -41.38 13.63 -14.95
C GLU A 621 -42.01 13.03 -13.68
N ARG A 622 -41.33 13.11 -12.54
CA ARG A 622 -41.88 12.71 -11.23
C ARG A 622 -42.34 13.88 -10.35
N ILE A 623 -41.82 15.08 -10.56
CA ILE A 623 -42.23 16.30 -9.85
C ILE A 623 -43.07 17.13 -10.84
N ALA A 624 -44.35 16.81 -10.91
CA ALA A 624 -45.23 17.16 -12.03
C ALA A 624 -45.36 18.66 -12.31
N GLY A 625 -45.52 18.99 -13.60
CA GLY A 625 -46.06 20.26 -14.08
C GLY A 625 -45.10 21.11 -14.93
N ARG A 626 -43.93 20.60 -15.34
CA ARG A 626 -42.94 21.39 -16.10
C ARG A 626 -43.04 21.13 -17.60
N ALA A 627 -42.53 22.09 -18.38
CA ALA A 627 -42.56 22.06 -19.84
C ALA A 627 -41.15 21.87 -20.42
N TYR A 628 -41.03 20.99 -21.42
CA TYR A 628 -39.77 20.66 -22.11
C TYR A 628 -39.90 20.88 -23.63
N PRO A 629 -40.07 22.16 -24.05
CA PRO A 629 -40.16 22.53 -25.46
C PRO A 629 -38.91 22.17 -26.26
N TRP A 630 -39.02 22.26 -27.60
CA TRP A 630 -37.90 22.02 -28.53
C TRP A 630 -37.28 20.62 -28.45
N ASN A 631 -38.05 19.59 -28.15
CA ASN A 631 -37.61 18.19 -28.23
C ASN A 631 -38.53 17.40 -29.17
N ASN A 632 -37.96 16.63 -30.11
CA ASN A 632 -38.75 15.69 -30.90
C ASN A 632 -38.95 14.38 -30.15
N ILE A 633 -40.19 13.88 -30.04
CA ILE A 633 -40.49 12.67 -29.27
C ILE A 633 -41.35 11.71 -30.11
N PHE A 634 -40.81 10.54 -30.47
CA PHE A 634 -41.45 9.63 -31.43
C PHE A 634 -41.37 8.13 -31.07
N GLY A 635 -42.40 7.37 -31.43
CA GLY A 635 -42.44 5.91 -31.26
C GLY A 635 -42.83 5.40 -29.87
N PHE A 636 -43.19 6.27 -28.92
CA PHE A 636 -43.59 5.88 -27.56
C PHE A 636 -45.11 5.67 -27.42
N ALA A 637 -45.54 4.92 -26.39
CA ALA A 637 -46.95 4.82 -26.02
C ALA A 637 -47.49 6.12 -25.42
N LEU A 638 -46.66 6.83 -24.66
CA LEU A 638 -46.91 8.18 -24.15
C LEU A 638 -45.75 9.09 -24.53
N VAL A 639 -46.07 10.20 -25.18
CA VAL A 639 -45.08 11.24 -25.56
C VAL A 639 -44.46 11.85 -24.30
N THR A 640 -45.30 12.42 -23.43
CA THR A 640 -44.91 12.91 -22.10
C THR A 640 -45.75 12.26 -21.00
N LYS A 641 -45.26 12.32 -19.77
CA LYS A 641 -46.02 11.95 -18.57
C LYS A 641 -45.68 12.89 -17.41
N ASN A 642 -46.72 13.50 -16.82
CA ASN A 642 -46.65 14.52 -15.76
C ASN A 642 -46.00 15.86 -16.16
N CYS A 643 -45.69 16.05 -17.44
CA CYS A 643 -45.01 17.22 -18.02
C CYS A 643 -45.52 17.50 -19.45
N THR A 644 -45.19 18.64 -20.03
CA THR A 644 -45.66 19.07 -21.37
C THR A 644 -44.50 19.42 -22.33
N GLN A 645 -44.82 19.70 -23.61
CA GLN A 645 -43.91 20.31 -24.60
C GLN A 645 -44.29 21.77 -24.89
N GLU A 646 -45.02 22.44 -24.00
CA GLU A 646 -45.54 23.80 -24.22
C GLU A 646 -44.41 24.85 -24.32
N GLY A 647 -44.65 25.91 -25.11
CA GLY A 647 -43.71 27.01 -25.34
C GLY A 647 -42.93 26.94 -26.67
N ALA A 648 -43.12 25.90 -27.48
CA ALA A 648 -42.52 25.76 -28.81
C ALA A 648 -43.45 24.97 -29.77
N PRO A 649 -43.15 24.90 -31.08
CA PRO A 649 -43.78 23.94 -31.98
C PRO A 649 -43.57 22.51 -31.47
N ILE A 650 -44.66 21.77 -31.28
CA ILE A 650 -44.60 20.37 -30.85
C ILE A 650 -44.25 19.49 -32.04
N LEU A 651 -43.14 18.76 -31.93
CA LEU A 651 -42.63 17.87 -32.96
C LEU A 651 -42.64 16.45 -32.42
N ASN A 652 -43.59 15.64 -32.87
CA ASN A 652 -43.68 14.23 -32.49
C ASN A 652 -43.73 13.38 -33.77
N THR A 653 -42.73 13.57 -34.62
CA THR A 653 -42.63 13.00 -35.97
C THR A 653 -41.50 11.98 -36.07
N ASP A 654 -41.60 11.09 -37.07
CA ASP A 654 -40.48 10.23 -37.46
C ASP A 654 -39.24 11.10 -37.76
N PRO A 655 -38.09 10.84 -37.11
CA PRO A 655 -36.86 11.56 -37.40
C PRO A 655 -36.33 11.34 -38.82
N LEU A 656 -36.72 10.28 -39.52
CA LEU A 656 -36.18 9.86 -40.82
C LEU A 656 -34.63 9.75 -40.76
N PHE A 657 -34.13 8.90 -39.86
CA PHE A 657 -32.70 8.58 -39.77
C PHE A 657 -32.20 7.84 -41.02
N ILE A 658 -30.89 7.92 -41.32
CA ILE A 658 -30.26 7.21 -42.44
C ILE A 658 -30.45 5.69 -42.33
N GLY A 659 -30.38 5.11 -41.13
CA GLY A 659 -30.73 3.72 -40.89
C GLY A 659 -29.55 2.78 -40.65
N GLY A 660 -29.79 1.47 -40.81
CA GLY A 660 -28.81 0.40 -40.56
C GLY A 660 -29.34 -0.67 -39.61
N THR A 661 -28.43 -1.45 -39.00
CA THR A 661 -28.78 -2.54 -38.07
C THR A 661 -27.81 -2.60 -36.88
N GLY A 662 -28.28 -3.04 -35.72
CA GLY A 662 -27.44 -3.27 -34.53
C GLY A 662 -26.57 -2.07 -34.14
N GLU A 663 -25.31 -2.32 -33.81
CA GLU A 663 -24.37 -1.27 -33.39
C GLU A 663 -23.97 -0.29 -34.50
N THR A 664 -24.14 -0.65 -35.78
CA THR A 664 -23.75 0.21 -36.93
C THR A 664 -24.86 1.14 -37.42
N TYR A 665 -25.99 1.22 -36.70
CA TYR A 665 -27.10 2.12 -37.05
C TYR A 665 -26.64 3.60 -37.09
N ASP A 666 -26.91 4.30 -38.19
CA ASP A 666 -26.64 5.72 -38.33
C ASP A 666 -27.84 6.57 -37.91
N TYR A 667 -27.62 7.41 -36.91
CA TYR A 667 -28.58 8.32 -36.29
C TYR A 667 -28.55 9.74 -36.90
N ARG A 668 -27.80 9.96 -37.99
CA ARG A 668 -27.91 11.17 -38.81
C ARG A 668 -29.26 11.22 -39.53
N LEU A 669 -29.75 12.42 -39.80
CA LEU A 669 -31.03 12.63 -40.47
C LEU A 669 -30.89 12.59 -42.01
N GLN A 670 -31.85 11.97 -42.68
CA GLN A 670 -32.04 12.10 -44.13
C GLN A 670 -32.45 13.54 -44.49
N ASP A 671 -32.17 13.97 -45.73
CA ASP A 671 -32.45 15.35 -46.17
C ASP A 671 -33.95 15.72 -46.23
N GLY A 672 -34.83 14.71 -46.27
CA GLY A 672 -36.27 14.90 -46.14
C GLY A 672 -36.76 15.14 -44.70
N SER A 673 -35.90 15.03 -43.68
CA SER A 673 -36.29 15.22 -42.30
C SER A 673 -36.54 16.68 -41.96
N VAL A 674 -37.76 16.97 -41.48
CA VAL A 674 -38.10 18.30 -40.94
C VAL A 674 -37.25 18.67 -39.72
N LEU A 675 -36.63 17.69 -39.05
CA LEU A 675 -35.79 17.91 -37.87
C LEU A 675 -34.44 18.57 -38.20
N LYS A 676 -34.08 18.73 -39.49
CA LYS A 676 -32.91 19.50 -39.94
C LYS A 676 -33.02 21.02 -39.74
N ARG A 677 -34.20 21.54 -39.37
CA ARG A 677 -34.46 22.99 -39.18
C ARG A 677 -35.38 23.27 -37.98
N ALA A 678 -35.24 22.46 -36.93
CA ALA A 678 -36.22 22.30 -35.86
C ALA A 678 -35.66 22.53 -34.45
N ALA A 679 -34.34 22.70 -34.30
CA ALA A 679 -33.76 23.20 -33.07
C ALA A 679 -34.19 24.67 -32.84
N ASP A 680 -34.09 25.16 -31.60
CA ASP A 680 -34.48 26.52 -31.22
C ASP A 680 -33.68 27.63 -31.92
N ASN A 681 -32.47 27.32 -32.40
CA ASN A 681 -31.63 28.16 -33.25
C ASN A 681 -31.97 28.07 -34.76
N GLY A 682 -32.98 27.27 -35.14
CA GLY A 682 -33.35 26.99 -36.54
C GLY A 682 -32.50 25.92 -37.24
N GLY A 683 -31.59 25.26 -36.52
CA GLY A 683 -30.70 24.22 -37.03
C GLY A 683 -31.24 22.78 -36.90
N GLU A 684 -30.33 21.81 -37.08
CA GLU A 684 -30.64 20.38 -36.94
C GLU A 684 -30.77 19.98 -35.45
N MET A 685 -31.69 19.07 -35.14
CA MET A 685 -31.86 18.50 -33.79
C MET A 685 -30.99 17.26 -33.57
N GLY A 686 -30.76 16.91 -32.31
CA GLY A 686 -30.09 15.68 -31.91
C GLY A 686 -28.57 15.71 -32.08
N ALA A 687 -27.94 14.54 -31.96
CA ALA A 687 -26.50 14.36 -31.76
C ALA A 687 -25.59 15.03 -32.81
N TYR A 688 -26.07 15.20 -34.05
CA TYR A 688 -25.28 15.71 -35.18
C TYR A 688 -25.60 17.16 -35.56
N GLY A 689 -26.63 17.77 -34.96
CA GLY A 689 -27.01 19.16 -35.21
C GLY A 689 -26.27 20.20 -34.38
N TRP A 690 -25.41 19.77 -33.46
CA TRP A 690 -24.58 20.66 -32.65
C TRP A 690 -23.26 21.03 -33.35
N THR A 691 -22.97 22.33 -33.41
CA THR A 691 -21.67 22.88 -33.79
C THR A 691 -20.84 23.26 -32.57
N GLU A 692 -19.52 23.09 -32.69
CA GLU A 692 -18.56 23.69 -31.74
C GLU A 692 -18.17 25.07 -32.30
N ASP A 693 -18.72 26.13 -31.69
CA ASP A 693 -18.52 27.55 -32.05
C ASP A 693 -17.15 28.09 -31.57
#